data_AF-A0A1G6ENX4-F1
#
_entry.id   AF-A0A1G6ENX4-F1
#
_cell.length_a   1.000
_cell.length_b   1.000
_cell.length_c   1.000
_cell.angle_alpha   90.00
_cell.angle_beta   90.00
_cell.angle_gamma   90.00
#
_symmetry.space_group_name_H-M   'P 1'
#
loop_
_entity.id
_entity.type
_entity.pdbx_description
1 polymer ?
#
loop_
_entity_poly.entity_id
_entity_poly.type
_entity_poly.pdbx_seq_one_letter_code
_entity_poly.pdbx_strand_id
1 'polypeptide(L)'
;MPINQSDITVYKDLAEKGNYDAIVELATDSFVRIANGQENMDEKETFDAFIAGLLSHEPGKAPGAKNLNIYKNIIAKFNEKAAANVVAVEKDIRENEKKIMNGEITELSLLSGEPKKVRKAAEAVTFSQTAAGIKQQAYFQMYTSIQANGPDQQEIIDEIEAGGDEYDLKKTVKNALKTELMIADNTLNNTTFADDLFKAEFNNVEKYNFSQRPVDAGENIITSTDRTYESIKAMSDDALVKELAKKEREYEKYKDTNKEMLILADDAKKLKEALSGIHGFDGSNQTAAAFASEVENLTKYGTSECTFENTVDIYSNKTIRTPSNAVSPRTYALALNALKKAAVELREEYAGQNTDEARAAHEAGKKAEEFVREHEERLKIIKTSFSKSLVNPERDIFLIRQEQTNRMLFDGDCKALAKDCRKREQKAVQIGRYISNAQRGLNILAKAADWMTSDKETHGHPSASYTNFATAMAELGQMNAETTPPDELLEKMQQTYDAAAAYEEQHTGKWHPFTGISDNGKDRISYSRLAKSVLGRKIAELRPMADKLKPILNGLTPVNRKTALELENQNDREILANKITGLKEKLKQNKSEKQAADSFLDKQISDAQAELGKIKEQAGQDNYPDKEACKVQYAKIVTATMLKVASKRSKYVPQKEKFDALCRQTETSETFRSLCSSKTSEQIYKEATAKEGQQLFHDFMNIRSDSKQADANAKDNKSAKAVKEGAAKADNSIQK
;
A
#
# COMPACT_ATOMS: atom_id res chain seq x y z
N MET A 1 -18.73 17.02 -28.36
CA MET A 1 -18.44 16.31 -29.62
C MET A 1 -17.05 15.71 -29.47
N PRO A 2 -16.85 14.40 -29.71
CA PRO A 2 -15.51 13.82 -29.64
C PRO A 2 -14.72 14.29 -30.87
N ILE A 3 -13.53 14.86 -30.65
CA ILE A 3 -12.62 15.24 -31.73
C ILE A 3 -12.08 13.94 -32.35
N ASN A 4 -12.32 13.79 -33.65
CA ASN A 4 -11.82 12.71 -34.50
C ASN A 4 -10.29 12.62 -34.43
N GLN A 5 -9.78 11.40 -34.67
CA GLN A 5 -8.38 11.01 -34.86
C GLN A 5 -7.44 12.15 -35.28
N SER A 6 -6.32 12.32 -34.57
CA SER A 6 -5.30 13.30 -34.91
C SER A 6 -4.60 12.91 -36.22
N ASP A 7 -4.80 13.67 -37.29
CA ASP A 7 -4.06 13.58 -38.56
C ASP A 7 -3.09 14.78 -38.66
N ILE A 8 -1.98 14.60 -39.38
CA ILE A 8 -0.95 15.62 -39.62
C ILE A 8 -1.54 16.88 -40.27
N THR A 9 -2.62 16.72 -41.05
CA THR A 9 -3.38 17.82 -41.68
C THR A 9 -4.02 18.74 -40.63
N VAL A 10 -4.53 18.19 -39.53
CA VAL A 10 -5.14 18.96 -38.43
C VAL A 10 -4.10 19.82 -37.71
N TYR A 11 -2.91 19.27 -37.45
CA TYR A 11 -1.81 20.03 -36.83
C TYR A 11 -1.33 21.17 -37.71
N LYS A 12 -1.21 20.93 -39.03
CA LYS A 12 -0.83 21.97 -40.00
C LYS A 12 -1.87 23.09 -40.07
N ASP A 13 -3.15 22.75 -40.17
CA ASP A 13 -4.24 23.71 -40.19
C ASP A 13 -4.30 24.60 -38.93
N LEU A 14 -4.07 24.00 -37.75
CA LEU A 14 -4.00 24.73 -36.49
C LEU A 14 -2.77 25.65 -36.42
N ALA A 15 -1.63 25.20 -36.93
CA ALA A 15 -0.39 25.98 -36.95
C ALA A 15 -0.50 27.18 -37.90
N GLU A 16 -1.13 27.01 -39.06
CA GLU A 16 -1.40 28.10 -40.01
C GLU A 16 -2.36 29.15 -39.45
N LYS A 17 -3.29 28.73 -38.58
CA LYS A 17 -4.21 29.61 -37.85
C LYS A 17 -3.61 30.22 -36.58
N GLY A 18 -2.37 29.88 -36.22
CA GLY A 18 -1.70 30.35 -35.00
C GLY A 18 -2.29 29.80 -33.70
N ASN A 19 -3.02 28.67 -33.75
CA ASN A 19 -3.69 28.10 -32.58
C ASN A 19 -2.80 27.06 -31.88
N TYR A 20 -1.68 27.52 -31.32
CA TYR A 20 -0.66 26.66 -30.70
C TYR A 20 -1.14 25.99 -29.40
N ASP A 21 -2.05 26.63 -28.67
CA ASP A 21 -2.67 26.04 -27.48
C ASP A 21 -3.45 24.76 -27.83
N ALA A 22 -4.23 24.80 -28.91
CA ALA A 22 -4.98 23.63 -29.38
C ALA A 22 -4.07 22.50 -29.90
N ILE A 23 -2.90 22.84 -30.48
CA ILE A 23 -1.90 21.85 -30.89
C ILE A 23 -1.36 21.10 -29.67
N VAL A 24 -0.99 21.82 -28.61
CA VAL A 24 -0.45 21.23 -27.39
C VAL A 24 -1.52 20.42 -26.66
N GLU A 25 -2.77 20.88 -26.63
CA GLU A 25 -3.89 20.13 -26.03
C GLU A 25 -4.20 18.84 -26.78
N LEU A 26 -4.29 18.90 -28.11
CA LEU A 26 -4.54 17.71 -28.95
C LEU A 26 -3.42 16.67 -28.75
N ALA A 27 -2.16 17.11 -28.74
CA ALA A 27 -1.02 16.25 -28.48
C ALA A 27 -1.08 15.67 -27.06
N THR A 28 -1.34 16.48 -26.04
CA THR A 28 -1.45 16.04 -24.65
C THR A 28 -2.51 14.95 -24.50
N ASP A 29 -3.70 15.11 -25.10
CA ASP A 29 -4.77 14.12 -25.05
C ASP A 29 -4.35 12.78 -25.70
N SER A 30 -3.64 12.82 -26.83
CA SER A 30 -3.07 11.62 -27.46
C SER A 30 -2.03 10.94 -26.57
N PHE A 31 -1.09 11.70 -26.00
CA PHE A 31 -0.08 11.15 -25.09
C PHE A 31 -0.68 10.65 -23.76
N VAL A 32 -1.79 11.22 -23.27
CA VAL A 32 -2.54 10.69 -22.12
C VAL A 32 -3.18 9.33 -22.45
N ARG A 33 -3.74 9.15 -23.64
CA ARG A 33 -4.26 7.85 -24.08
C ARG A 33 -3.17 6.78 -24.15
N ILE A 34 -2.00 7.14 -24.67
CA ILE A 34 -0.81 6.28 -24.73
C ILE A 34 -0.30 5.95 -23.33
N ALA A 35 -0.20 6.94 -22.43
CA ALA A 35 0.19 6.72 -21.04
C ALA A 35 -0.76 5.76 -20.29
N ASN A 36 -2.04 5.73 -20.68
CA ASN A 36 -3.04 4.80 -20.15
C ASN A 36 -3.03 3.41 -20.82
N GLY A 37 -2.05 3.10 -21.67
CA GLY A 37 -1.88 1.78 -22.28
C GLY A 37 -2.86 1.49 -23.43
N GLN A 38 -3.46 2.51 -24.04
CA GLN A 38 -4.18 2.33 -25.31
C GLN A 38 -3.15 2.18 -26.45
N GLU A 39 -3.24 1.11 -27.24
CA GLU A 39 -2.37 0.87 -28.40
C GLU A 39 -2.69 1.86 -29.54
N ASN A 40 -2.20 3.09 -29.42
CA ASN A 40 -2.33 4.14 -30.43
C ASN A 40 -0.94 4.74 -30.76
N MET A 41 0.02 3.92 -31.20
CA MET A 41 1.35 4.42 -31.60
C MET A 41 1.27 5.41 -32.78
N ASP A 42 0.29 5.24 -33.66
CA ASP A 42 0.07 6.08 -34.85
C ASP A 42 -0.11 7.58 -34.51
N GLU A 43 -0.74 7.91 -33.37
CA GLU A 43 -0.97 9.32 -32.98
C GLU A 43 0.33 10.00 -32.50
N LYS A 44 1.21 9.25 -31.82
CA LYS A 44 2.55 9.74 -31.44
C LYS A 44 3.41 9.92 -32.68
N GLU A 45 3.43 8.95 -33.58
CA GLU A 45 4.17 9.05 -34.85
C GLU A 45 3.69 10.23 -35.69
N THR A 46 2.38 10.53 -35.68
CA THR A 46 1.80 11.69 -36.36
C THR A 46 2.31 13.01 -35.78
N PHE A 47 2.36 13.14 -34.44
CA PHE A 47 2.91 14.33 -33.79
C PHE A 47 4.43 14.45 -34.00
N ASP A 48 5.17 13.34 -33.88
CA ASP A 48 6.61 13.27 -34.13
C ASP A 48 6.94 13.72 -35.57
N ALA A 49 6.20 13.20 -36.55
CA ALA A 49 6.34 13.58 -37.96
C ALA A 49 5.97 15.04 -38.23
N PHE A 50 4.98 15.59 -37.51
CA PHE A 50 4.64 17.01 -37.58
C PHE A 50 5.79 17.90 -37.07
N ILE A 51 6.34 17.60 -35.90
CA ILE A 51 7.47 18.34 -35.32
C ILE A 51 8.72 18.22 -36.22
N ALA A 52 9.07 17.02 -36.65
CA ALA A 52 10.17 16.80 -37.58
C ALA A 52 9.98 17.56 -38.90
N GLY A 53 8.76 17.60 -39.43
CA GLY A 53 8.42 18.33 -40.66
C GLY A 53 8.52 19.85 -40.57
N LEU A 54 8.43 20.44 -39.36
CA LEU A 54 8.69 21.88 -39.15
C LEU A 54 10.18 22.20 -39.26
N LEU A 55 11.03 21.24 -38.90
CA LEU A 55 12.48 21.39 -38.81
C LEU A 55 13.22 20.68 -39.94
N SER A 56 12.54 19.99 -40.85
CA SER A 56 13.16 19.28 -41.96
C SER A 56 13.59 20.25 -43.08
N HIS A 57 14.88 20.23 -43.41
CA HIS A 57 15.49 20.95 -44.52
C HIS A 57 16.51 20.08 -45.26
N GLU A 58 16.89 20.49 -46.48
CA GLU A 58 18.05 19.92 -47.15
C GLU A 58 19.30 20.10 -46.26
N PRO A 59 20.19 19.10 -46.13
CA PRO A 59 21.40 19.20 -45.32
C PRO A 59 22.18 20.50 -45.63
N GLY A 60 22.28 21.38 -44.63
CA GLY A 60 23.02 22.66 -44.73
C GLY A 60 22.20 23.92 -45.01
N LYS A 61 20.85 23.89 -45.02
CA LYS A 61 19.99 25.10 -45.16
C LYS A 61 19.11 25.34 -43.93
N ALA A 62 19.24 26.45 -43.21
CA ALA A 62 18.38 26.75 -42.05
C ALA A 62 16.87 26.61 -42.37
N PRO A 63 16.03 26.13 -41.42
CA PRO A 63 14.59 26.02 -41.61
C PRO A 63 13.99 27.40 -41.90
N GLY A 64 12.95 27.44 -42.73
CA GLY A 64 12.28 28.70 -43.07
C GLY A 64 11.78 29.43 -41.82
N ALA A 65 11.99 30.76 -41.76
CA ALA A 65 11.65 31.58 -40.59
C ALA A 65 10.20 31.39 -40.09
N LYS A 66 9.26 31.09 -40.99
CA LYS A 66 7.87 30.76 -40.66
C LYS A 66 7.76 29.47 -39.82
N ASN A 67 8.45 28.41 -40.21
CA ASN A 67 8.38 27.12 -39.52
C ASN A 67 9.14 27.15 -38.18
N LEU A 68 10.27 27.85 -38.13
CA LEU A 68 11.00 28.08 -36.89
C LEU A 68 10.14 28.86 -35.88
N ASN A 69 9.41 29.86 -36.33
CA ASN A 69 8.48 30.61 -35.47
C ASN A 69 7.31 29.73 -34.97
N ILE A 70 6.77 28.85 -35.82
CA ILE A 70 5.74 27.89 -35.40
C ILE A 70 6.29 26.95 -34.31
N TYR A 71 7.49 26.40 -34.50
CA TYR A 71 8.14 25.53 -33.53
C TYR A 71 8.40 26.23 -32.19
N LYS A 72 8.94 27.46 -32.22
CA LYS A 72 9.15 28.29 -31.02
C LYS A 72 7.86 28.50 -30.23
N ASN A 73 6.77 28.87 -30.90
CA ASN A 73 5.48 29.08 -30.22
C ASN A 73 4.88 27.79 -29.65
N ILE A 74 5.09 26.63 -30.31
CA ILE A 74 4.69 25.33 -29.75
C ILE A 74 5.49 25.01 -28.49
N ILE A 75 6.80 25.26 -28.47
CA ILE A 75 7.64 25.08 -27.27
C ILE A 75 7.19 25.99 -26.13
N ALA A 76 6.99 27.28 -26.40
CA ALA A 76 6.55 28.23 -25.37
C ALA A 76 5.22 27.79 -24.74
N LYS A 77 4.25 27.37 -25.56
CA LYS A 77 2.96 26.85 -25.08
C LYS A 77 3.05 25.51 -24.38
N PHE A 78 3.93 24.63 -24.84
CA PHE A 78 4.24 23.38 -24.15
C PHE A 78 4.82 23.66 -22.76
N ASN A 79 5.81 24.53 -22.65
CA ASN A 79 6.47 24.88 -21.40
C ASN A 79 5.50 25.53 -20.40
N GLU A 80 4.64 26.45 -20.88
CA GLU A 80 3.58 27.09 -20.08
C GLU A 80 2.64 26.04 -19.47
N LYS A 81 2.09 25.15 -20.30
CA LYS A 81 1.15 24.11 -19.86
C LYS A 81 1.81 23.04 -18.98
N ALA A 82 3.04 22.64 -19.30
CA ALA A 82 3.81 21.70 -18.49
C ALA A 82 4.12 22.28 -17.10
N ALA A 83 4.50 23.56 -17.02
CA ALA A 83 4.74 24.23 -15.75
C ALA A 83 3.46 24.35 -14.90
N ALA A 84 2.34 24.72 -15.51
CA ALA A 84 1.04 24.73 -14.83
C ALA A 84 0.64 23.34 -14.31
N ASN A 85 0.91 22.28 -15.08
CA ASN A 85 0.65 20.90 -14.66
C ASN A 85 1.54 20.46 -13.50
N VAL A 86 2.83 20.82 -13.49
CA VAL A 86 3.73 20.55 -12.36
C VAL A 86 3.23 21.21 -11.08
N VAL A 87 2.72 22.44 -11.16
CA VAL A 87 2.10 23.12 -10.02
C VAL A 87 0.84 22.38 -9.56
N ALA A 88 -0.01 21.92 -10.48
CA ALA A 88 -1.19 21.13 -10.14
C ALA A 88 -0.83 19.80 -9.45
N VAL A 89 0.18 19.08 -9.95
CA VAL A 89 0.72 17.87 -9.32
C VAL A 89 1.21 18.15 -7.90
N GLU A 90 1.96 19.22 -7.69
CA GLU A 90 2.46 19.57 -6.36
C GLU A 90 1.31 19.93 -5.39
N LYS A 91 0.26 20.61 -5.87
CA LYS A 91 -0.95 20.89 -5.09
C LYS A 91 -1.65 19.58 -4.68
N ASP A 92 -1.80 18.65 -5.62
CA ASP A 92 -2.40 17.33 -5.37
C ASP A 92 -1.55 16.49 -4.39
N ILE A 93 -0.21 16.54 -4.48
CA ILE A 93 0.67 15.86 -3.52
C ILE A 93 0.43 16.42 -2.12
N ARG A 94 0.45 17.74 -1.94
CA ARG A 94 0.23 18.37 -0.62
C ARG A 94 -1.17 18.09 -0.07
N GLU A 95 -2.18 17.99 -0.93
CA GLU A 95 -3.53 17.59 -0.53
C GLU A 95 -3.57 16.13 -0.07
N ASN A 96 -2.96 15.23 -0.84
CA ASN A 96 -2.87 13.82 -0.48
C ASN A 96 -2.04 13.59 0.80
N GLU A 97 -0.97 14.35 1.02
CA GLU A 97 -0.23 14.34 2.30
C GLU A 97 -1.13 14.69 3.49
N LYS A 98 -1.96 15.74 3.36
CA LYS A 98 -2.93 16.12 4.39
C LYS A 98 -3.94 15.01 4.62
N LYS A 99 -4.52 14.44 3.56
CA LYS A 99 -5.46 13.32 3.65
C LYS A 99 -4.85 12.11 4.35
N ILE A 100 -3.59 11.79 4.06
CA ILE A 100 -2.85 10.71 4.72
C ILE A 100 -2.61 11.03 6.21
N MET A 101 -2.15 12.24 6.52
CA MET A 101 -1.89 12.68 7.90
C MET A 101 -3.16 12.72 8.76
N ASN A 102 -4.28 13.13 8.17
CA ASN A 102 -5.59 13.17 8.81
C ASN A 102 -6.27 11.79 8.89
N GLY A 103 -5.68 10.76 8.27
CA GLY A 103 -6.24 9.42 8.22
C GLY A 103 -7.47 9.27 7.30
N GLU A 104 -7.72 10.23 6.41
CA GLU A 104 -8.78 10.18 5.40
C GLU A 104 -8.52 9.12 4.33
N ILE A 105 -7.23 8.80 4.08
CA ILE A 105 -6.83 7.61 3.33
C ILE A 105 -6.49 6.51 4.34
N THR A 106 -7.49 5.71 4.68
CA THR A 106 -7.46 4.71 5.77
C THR A 106 -6.24 3.78 5.67
N GLU A 107 -5.87 3.37 4.46
CA GLU A 107 -4.76 2.46 4.16
C GLU A 107 -3.37 3.09 4.37
N LEU A 108 -3.29 4.42 4.34
CA LEU A 108 -2.04 5.18 4.50
C LEU A 108 -1.97 5.93 5.84
N SER A 109 -3.07 5.97 6.60
CA SER A 109 -3.20 6.66 7.90
C SER A 109 -2.10 6.31 8.91
N LEU A 110 -1.52 5.12 8.79
CA LEU A 110 -0.42 4.61 9.62
C LEU A 110 0.91 5.31 9.41
N LEU A 111 1.05 6.03 8.29
CA LEU A 111 2.23 6.83 7.96
C LEU A 111 2.17 8.23 8.60
N SER A 112 1.05 8.65 9.19
CA SER A 112 0.83 10.00 9.74
C SER A 112 1.94 10.51 10.68
N GLY A 113 2.65 9.62 11.38
CA GLY A 113 3.80 9.96 12.24
C GLY A 113 5.16 10.08 11.53
N GLU A 114 5.24 9.82 10.22
CA GLU A 114 6.48 9.74 9.45
C GLU A 114 6.43 10.66 8.19
N PRO A 115 6.72 11.97 8.32
CA PRO A 115 6.52 12.96 7.26
C PRO A 115 7.18 12.62 5.92
N LYS A 116 8.40 12.05 5.96
CA LYS A 116 9.12 11.64 4.74
C LYS A 116 8.45 10.48 4.01
N LYS A 117 7.82 9.54 4.74
CA LYS A 117 7.10 8.41 4.15
C LYS A 117 5.72 8.83 3.66
N VAL A 118 5.05 9.73 4.38
CA VAL A 118 3.78 10.34 3.96
C VAL A 118 3.95 11.00 2.59
N ARG A 119 4.98 11.83 2.43
CA ARG A 119 5.22 12.51 1.15
C ARG A 119 5.42 11.52 0.00
N LYS A 120 6.28 10.51 0.17
CA LYS A 120 6.50 9.48 -0.86
C LYS A 120 5.21 8.74 -1.24
N ALA A 121 4.35 8.46 -0.26
CA ALA A 121 3.06 7.82 -0.51
C ALA A 121 2.10 8.77 -1.24
N ALA A 122 2.07 10.05 -0.87
CA ALA A 122 1.26 11.08 -1.54
C ALA A 122 1.71 11.33 -2.99
N GLU A 123 3.02 11.32 -3.26
CA GLU A 123 3.59 11.35 -4.60
C GLU A 123 3.08 10.16 -5.42
N ALA A 124 3.19 8.94 -4.89
CA ALA A 124 2.70 7.74 -5.57
C ALA A 124 1.18 7.80 -5.86
N VAL A 125 0.37 8.24 -4.90
CA VAL A 125 -1.09 8.43 -5.09
C VAL A 125 -1.36 9.46 -6.18
N THR A 126 -0.66 10.59 -6.14
CA THR A 126 -0.87 11.68 -7.10
C THR A 126 -0.55 11.24 -8.52
N PHE A 127 0.63 10.69 -8.76
CA PHE A 127 1.06 10.26 -10.10
C PHE A 127 0.22 9.11 -10.68
N SER A 128 -0.38 8.27 -9.84
CA SER A 128 -1.17 7.12 -10.30
C SER A 128 -2.68 7.37 -10.41
N GLN A 129 -3.24 8.33 -9.67
CA GLN A 129 -4.71 8.48 -9.54
C GLN A 129 -5.26 9.85 -9.89
N THR A 130 -4.43 10.88 -9.94
CA THR A 130 -4.90 12.23 -10.25
C THR A 130 -4.79 12.52 -11.73
N ALA A 131 -5.70 13.33 -12.25
CA ALA A 131 -5.64 13.79 -13.64
C ALA A 131 -4.33 14.56 -13.91
N ALA A 132 -3.84 15.35 -12.95
CA ALA A 132 -2.58 16.09 -13.07
C ALA A 132 -1.37 15.14 -13.14
N GLY A 133 -1.36 14.09 -12.31
CA GLY A 133 -0.33 13.06 -12.32
C GLY A 133 -0.24 12.30 -13.64
N ILE A 134 -1.38 11.84 -14.17
CA ILE A 134 -1.45 11.15 -15.47
C ILE A 134 -1.01 12.08 -16.60
N LYS A 135 -1.44 13.35 -16.57
CA LYS A 135 -1.00 14.37 -17.54
C LYS A 135 0.50 14.65 -17.44
N GLN A 136 1.11 14.57 -16.26
CA GLN A 136 2.55 14.81 -16.11
C GLN A 136 3.38 13.80 -16.91
N GLN A 137 2.95 12.53 -16.94
CA GLN A 137 3.59 11.51 -17.77
C GLN A 137 3.46 11.81 -19.27
N ALA A 138 2.29 12.26 -19.71
CA ALA A 138 2.06 12.68 -21.09
C ALA A 138 2.97 13.86 -21.49
N TYR A 139 3.11 14.87 -20.61
CA TYR A 139 4.03 15.99 -20.84
C TYR A 139 5.50 15.55 -20.92
N PHE A 140 5.93 14.58 -20.11
CA PHE A 140 7.29 14.04 -20.20
C PHE A 140 7.53 13.30 -21.53
N GLN A 141 6.59 12.48 -21.98
CA GLN A 141 6.69 11.79 -23.27
C GLN A 141 6.64 12.77 -24.45
N MET A 142 5.82 13.81 -24.36
CA MET A 142 5.77 14.86 -25.37
C MET A 142 7.10 15.66 -25.40
N TYR A 143 7.71 15.92 -24.24
CA TYR A 143 9.04 16.54 -24.15
C TYR A 143 10.12 15.71 -24.84
N THR A 144 10.17 14.40 -24.59
CA THR A 144 11.16 13.53 -25.25
C THR A 144 10.93 13.48 -26.75
N SER A 145 9.69 13.47 -27.22
CA SER A 145 9.33 13.60 -28.63
C SER A 145 9.78 14.93 -29.25
N ILE A 146 9.58 16.06 -28.55
CA ILE A 146 10.03 17.39 -29.00
C ILE A 146 11.56 17.48 -29.05
N GLN A 147 12.26 16.87 -28.09
CA GLN A 147 13.73 16.83 -28.09
C GLN A 147 14.29 15.91 -29.17
N ALA A 148 13.75 14.70 -29.33
CA ALA A 148 14.24 13.71 -30.28
C ALA A 148 14.05 14.15 -31.74
N ASN A 149 12.98 14.90 -32.01
CA ASN A 149 12.66 15.46 -33.32
C ASN A 149 12.97 16.97 -33.40
N GLY A 150 13.70 17.51 -32.41
CA GLY A 150 14.07 18.91 -32.31
C GLY A 150 15.23 19.30 -33.23
N PRO A 151 15.67 20.57 -33.20
CA PRO A 151 16.74 21.05 -34.07
C PRO A 151 18.07 20.38 -33.72
N ASP A 152 18.78 19.91 -34.74
CA ASP A 152 20.11 19.30 -34.65
C ASP A 152 21.25 20.34 -34.81
N GLN A 153 20.93 21.53 -35.29
CA GLN A 153 21.87 22.64 -35.50
C GLN A 153 22.01 23.51 -34.26
N GLN A 154 23.25 23.63 -33.75
CA GLN A 154 23.57 24.43 -32.56
C GLN A 154 23.12 25.90 -32.68
N GLU A 155 23.20 26.51 -33.86
CA GLU A 155 22.76 27.90 -34.08
C GLU A 155 21.26 28.11 -33.81
N ILE A 156 20.42 27.11 -34.12
CA ILE A 156 18.98 27.17 -33.87
C ILE A 156 18.68 26.96 -32.38
N ILE A 157 19.45 26.07 -31.73
CA ILE A 157 19.39 25.85 -30.29
C ILE A 157 19.74 27.16 -29.56
N ASP A 158 20.83 27.80 -29.94
CA ASP A 158 21.27 29.08 -29.38
C ASP A 158 20.23 30.19 -29.62
N GLU A 159 19.58 30.23 -30.78
CA GLU A 159 18.51 31.20 -31.10
C GLU A 159 17.21 30.97 -30.31
N ILE A 160 16.95 29.73 -29.87
CA ILE A 160 15.84 29.40 -28.98
C ILE A 160 16.20 29.76 -27.53
N GLU A 161 17.41 29.41 -27.09
CA GLU A 161 17.91 29.70 -25.74
C GLU A 161 18.07 31.22 -25.49
N ALA A 162 18.48 31.98 -26.50
CA ALA A 162 18.57 33.43 -26.46
C ALA A 162 17.18 34.12 -26.52
N GLY A 163 16.13 33.39 -26.90
CA GLY A 163 14.76 33.92 -27.07
C GLY A 163 14.04 34.27 -25.77
N GLY A 164 14.54 33.83 -24.62
CA GLY A 164 14.00 34.17 -23.30
C GLY A 164 13.58 32.96 -22.46
N ASP A 165 13.17 33.22 -21.21
CA ASP A 165 12.90 32.17 -20.21
C ASP A 165 11.70 31.27 -20.57
N GLU A 166 10.81 31.69 -21.47
CA GLU A 166 9.65 30.92 -21.93
C GLU A 166 10.01 29.70 -22.80
N TYR A 167 11.22 29.68 -23.37
CA TYR A 167 11.74 28.54 -24.15
C TYR A 167 12.56 27.58 -23.28
N ASP A 168 12.95 28.00 -22.08
CA ASP A 168 13.59 27.15 -21.08
C ASP A 168 12.54 26.59 -20.13
N LEU A 169 12.21 25.32 -20.34
CA LEU A 169 11.26 24.59 -19.53
C LEU A 169 11.62 24.62 -18.03
N LYS A 170 12.90 24.48 -17.68
CA LYS A 170 13.32 24.43 -16.27
C LYS A 170 13.10 25.77 -15.59
N LYS A 171 13.41 26.86 -16.27
CA LYS A 171 13.12 28.21 -15.76
C LYS A 171 11.62 28.47 -15.67
N THR A 172 10.86 28.07 -16.67
CA THR A 172 9.40 28.21 -16.67
C THR A 172 8.75 27.47 -15.49
N VAL A 173 9.15 26.22 -15.25
CA VAL A 173 8.70 25.42 -14.09
C VAL A 173 9.11 26.07 -12.76
N LYS A 174 10.36 26.50 -12.62
CA LYS A 174 10.84 27.18 -11.40
C LYS A 174 10.06 28.46 -11.12
N ASN A 175 9.81 29.28 -12.14
CA ASN A 175 9.04 30.52 -12.02
C ASN A 175 7.59 30.24 -11.63
N ALA A 176 6.96 29.22 -12.21
CA ALA A 176 5.60 28.82 -11.83
C ALA A 176 5.52 28.34 -10.37
N LEU A 177 6.43 27.46 -9.94
CA LEU A 177 6.52 26.97 -8.56
C LEU A 177 6.77 28.11 -7.55
N LYS A 178 7.62 29.07 -7.91
CA LYS A 178 7.89 30.26 -7.10
C LYS A 178 6.66 31.17 -6.98
N THR A 179 6.00 31.45 -8.09
CA THR A 179 4.91 32.43 -8.16
C THR A 179 3.61 31.88 -7.57
N GLU A 180 3.29 30.61 -7.85
CA GLU A 180 2.01 30.02 -7.43
C GLU A 180 2.05 29.31 -6.08
N LEU A 181 3.20 28.76 -5.66
CA LEU A 181 3.33 27.99 -4.42
C LEU A 181 4.26 28.63 -3.39
N MET A 182 4.81 29.81 -3.70
CA MET A 182 5.72 30.57 -2.84
C MET A 182 6.90 29.74 -2.30
N ILE A 183 7.40 28.78 -3.09
CA ILE A 183 8.55 27.96 -2.70
C ILE A 183 9.82 28.83 -2.75
N ALA A 184 10.61 28.80 -1.67
CA ALA A 184 11.80 29.64 -1.53
C ALA A 184 12.91 29.24 -2.53
N ASP A 185 13.66 30.24 -3.02
CA ASP A 185 14.70 30.07 -4.04
C ASP A 185 15.79 29.06 -3.64
N ASN A 186 16.12 28.98 -2.34
CA ASN A 186 17.07 27.99 -1.81
C ASN A 186 16.61 26.53 -1.96
N THR A 187 15.29 26.30 -2.03
CA THR A 187 14.69 24.98 -2.21
C THR A 187 14.60 24.62 -3.70
N LEU A 188 14.33 25.62 -4.55
CA LEU A 188 14.28 25.48 -6.02
C LEU A 188 15.67 25.37 -6.66
N ASN A 189 16.72 25.88 -6.00
CA ASN A 189 18.12 25.78 -6.43
C ASN A 189 18.78 24.46 -6.02
N ASN A 190 18.11 23.62 -5.22
CA ASN A 190 18.53 22.24 -5.04
C ASN A 190 18.29 21.50 -6.36
N THR A 191 19.36 21.10 -7.04
CA THR A 191 19.37 20.61 -8.44
C THR A 191 18.47 19.40 -8.71
N THR A 192 17.95 18.76 -7.67
CA THR A 192 17.06 17.59 -7.73
C THR A 192 15.57 17.93 -7.68
N PHE A 193 15.11 18.94 -6.92
CA PHE A 193 13.67 19.07 -6.62
C PHE A 193 12.77 19.34 -7.85
N ALA A 194 13.09 20.36 -8.66
CA ALA A 194 12.31 20.70 -9.84
C ALA A 194 12.53 19.69 -10.99
N ASP A 195 13.76 19.15 -11.10
CA ASP A 195 14.10 18.12 -12.07
C ASP A 195 13.38 16.79 -11.72
N ASP A 196 13.23 16.42 -10.45
CA ASP A 196 12.55 15.19 -9.99
C ASP A 196 11.03 15.29 -10.17
N LEU A 197 10.41 16.44 -9.89
CA LEU A 197 8.98 16.69 -10.12
C LEU A 197 8.61 16.67 -11.61
N PHE A 198 9.50 17.18 -12.46
CA PHE A 198 9.28 17.18 -13.90
C PHE A 198 9.64 15.84 -14.55
N LYS A 199 10.83 15.30 -14.25
CA LYS A 199 11.37 14.10 -14.90
C LYS A 199 10.78 12.82 -14.35
N ALA A 200 10.43 12.76 -13.06
CA ALA A 200 9.95 11.58 -12.31
C ALA A 200 10.00 10.30 -13.15
N GLU A 201 11.24 9.90 -13.51
CA GLU A 201 11.44 8.83 -14.47
C GLU A 201 11.03 7.56 -13.76
N PHE A 202 10.16 6.80 -14.40
CA PHE A 202 9.73 5.48 -13.94
C PHE A 202 10.91 4.48 -13.76
N ASN A 203 12.15 4.85 -14.09
CA ASN A 203 13.32 3.99 -13.94
C ASN A 203 13.75 3.71 -12.48
N ASN A 204 13.33 4.51 -11.50
CA ASN A 204 13.41 4.12 -10.08
C ASN A 204 12.05 3.65 -9.51
N VAL A 205 11.05 3.56 -10.38
CA VAL A 205 9.66 3.18 -10.11
C VAL A 205 9.33 1.83 -10.78
N GLU A 206 10.32 0.95 -10.96
CA GLU A 206 10.14 -0.48 -11.33
C GLU A 206 9.25 -1.28 -10.34
N LYS A 207 8.61 -0.63 -9.36
CA LYS A 207 7.77 -1.26 -8.35
C LYS A 207 6.31 -0.81 -8.34
N TYR A 208 5.89 0.14 -9.17
CA TYR A 208 4.47 0.52 -9.24
C TYR A 208 3.85 0.14 -10.57
N ASN A 209 3.19 -1.01 -10.54
CA ASN A 209 2.30 -1.45 -11.59
C ASN A 209 1.06 -0.54 -11.59
N PHE A 210 0.77 0.16 -12.68
CA PHE A 210 -0.43 1.01 -12.83
C PHE A 210 -1.76 0.24 -12.70
N SER A 211 -1.71 -1.09 -12.78
CA SER A 211 -2.86 -1.96 -12.46
C SER A 211 -2.99 -2.31 -10.97
N GLN A 212 -2.01 -1.97 -10.13
CA GLN A 212 -2.09 -2.13 -8.68
C GLN A 212 -2.68 -0.88 -8.04
N ARG A 213 -3.72 -1.10 -7.22
CA ARG A 213 -4.34 -0.04 -6.43
C ARG A 213 -3.28 0.51 -5.44
N PRO A 214 -3.17 1.83 -5.21
CA PRO A 214 -2.19 2.44 -4.30
C PRO A 214 -2.19 1.93 -2.86
N VAL A 215 -3.25 1.22 -2.47
CA VAL A 215 -3.31 0.40 -1.27
C VAL A 215 -2.13 -0.58 -1.21
N ASP A 216 -1.80 -1.26 -2.31
CA ASP A 216 -0.72 -2.27 -2.35
C ASP A 216 0.67 -1.63 -2.14
N ALA A 217 0.86 -0.39 -2.59
CA ALA A 217 2.09 0.38 -2.46
C ALA A 217 2.36 0.81 -1.00
N GLY A 218 1.36 1.43 -0.38
CA GLY A 218 1.38 1.81 1.02
C GLY A 218 1.50 0.61 1.94
N GLU A 219 0.75 -0.45 1.65
CA GLU A 219 0.85 -1.72 2.37
C GLU A 219 2.24 -2.35 2.23
N ASN A 220 2.91 -2.26 1.08
CA ASN A 220 4.28 -2.76 0.92
C ASN A 220 5.29 -1.94 1.74
N ILE A 221 5.12 -0.61 1.82
CA ILE A 221 5.96 0.26 2.67
C ILE A 221 5.72 -0.04 4.16
N ILE A 222 4.47 -0.24 4.57
CA ILE A 222 4.12 -0.59 5.95
C ILE A 222 4.57 -2.02 6.27
N THR A 223 4.36 -2.99 5.38
CA THR A 223 4.78 -4.39 5.57
C THR A 223 6.31 -4.52 5.65
N SER A 224 7.06 -3.74 4.87
CA SER A 224 8.53 -3.76 4.90
C SER A 224 9.14 -3.03 6.10
N THR A 225 8.39 -2.16 6.78
CA THR A 225 8.91 -1.35 7.90
C THR A 225 8.26 -1.62 9.26
N ASP A 226 7.07 -2.22 9.28
CA ASP A 226 6.29 -2.50 10.49
C ASP A 226 5.99 -3.99 10.65
N ARG A 227 6.80 -4.63 11.50
CA ARG A 227 6.67 -6.06 11.85
C ARG A 227 5.35 -6.39 12.54
N THR A 228 4.67 -5.42 13.14
CA THR A 228 3.37 -5.62 13.80
C THR A 228 2.28 -5.77 12.76
N TYR A 229 2.34 -4.97 11.69
CA TYR A 229 1.42 -5.06 10.55
C TYR A 229 1.53 -6.41 9.83
N GLU A 230 2.76 -6.84 9.54
CA GLU A 230 3.04 -8.14 8.92
C GLU A 230 2.49 -9.31 9.75
N SER A 231 2.68 -9.26 11.08
CA SER A 231 2.15 -10.25 12.01
C SER A 231 0.62 -10.28 12.04
N ILE A 232 -0.04 -9.12 11.94
CA ILE A 232 -1.51 -8.99 11.88
C ILE A 232 -2.04 -9.63 10.59
N LYS A 233 -1.44 -9.31 9.44
CA LYS A 233 -1.81 -9.93 8.14
C LYS A 233 -1.64 -11.45 8.14
N ALA A 234 -0.64 -11.98 8.83
CA ALA A 234 -0.40 -13.41 8.93
C ALA A 234 -1.36 -14.16 9.88
N MET A 235 -2.24 -13.46 10.62
CA MET A 235 -3.14 -14.10 11.58
C MET A 235 -4.33 -14.76 10.88
N SER A 236 -4.86 -15.85 11.46
CA SER A 236 -6.20 -16.34 11.12
C SER A 236 -7.27 -15.42 11.69
N ASP A 237 -8.51 -15.50 11.19
CA ASP A 237 -9.62 -14.67 11.68
C ASP A 237 -9.86 -14.87 13.18
N ASP A 238 -9.86 -16.11 13.66
CA ASP A 238 -9.94 -16.43 15.09
C ASP A 238 -8.80 -15.83 15.91
N ALA A 239 -7.60 -15.74 15.32
CA ALA A 239 -6.45 -15.14 15.98
C ALA A 239 -6.53 -13.61 15.99
N LEU A 240 -7.10 -12.99 14.95
CA LEU A 240 -7.39 -11.55 14.92
C LEU A 240 -8.39 -11.17 16.02
N VAL A 241 -9.48 -11.93 16.18
CA VAL A 241 -10.48 -11.68 17.24
C VAL A 241 -9.86 -11.79 18.64
N LYS A 242 -9.05 -12.82 18.88
CA LYS A 242 -8.36 -13.00 20.17
C LYS A 242 -7.32 -11.92 20.44
N GLU A 243 -6.55 -11.52 19.43
CA GLU A 243 -5.54 -10.47 19.60
C GLU A 243 -6.20 -9.09 19.79
N LEU A 244 -7.33 -8.81 19.09
CA LEU A 244 -8.12 -7.60 19.30
C LEU A 244 -8.56 -7.47 20.76
N ALA A 245 -9.21 -8.51 21.29
CA ALA A 245 -9.69 -8.53 22.67
C ALA A 245 -8.55 -8.39 23.70
N LYS A 246 -7.37 -8.93 23.39
CA LYS A 246 -6.18 -8.75 24.23
C LYS A 246 -5.68 -7.31 24.18
N LYS A 247 -5.58 -6.72 23.00
CA LYS A 247 -5.11 -5.34 22.80
C LYS A 247 -6.07 -4.30 23.38
N GLU A 248 -7.37 -4.53 23.29
CA GLU A 248 -8.38 -3.70 23.96
C GLU A 248 -8.21 -3.71 25.50
N ARG A 249 -7.90 -4.86 26.11
CA ARG A 249 -7.57 -4.93 27.54
C ARG A 249 -6.26 -4.22 27.89
N GLU A 250 -5.27 -4.26 27.00
CA GLU A 250 -4.02 -3.50 27.17
C GLU A 250 -4.27 -1.99 27.07
N TYR A 251 -5.13 -1.55 26.15
CA TYR A 251 -5.52 -0.15 25.97
C TYR A 251 -6.31 0.40 27.17
N GLU A 252 -7.26 -0.34 27.72
CA GLU A 252 -7.98 0.11 28.92
C GLU A 252 -7.04 0.28 30.12
N LYS A 253 -6.11 -0.66 30.33
CA LYS A 253 -5.07 -0.50 31.37
C LYS A 253 -4.18 0.71 31.13
N TYR A 254 -3.81 0.97 29.86
CA TYR A 254 -3.03 2.14 29.48
C TYR A 254 -3.78 3.45 29.79
N LYS A 255 -5.09 3.49 29.49
CA LYS A 255 -5.98 4.63 29.78
C LYS A 255 -6.11 4.89 31.28
N ASP A 256 -6.33 3.86 32.08
CA ASP A 256 -6.41 3.99 33.54
C ASP A 256 -5.09 4.46 34.13
N THR A 257 -3.96 3.98 33.62
CA THR A 257 -2.63 4.44 34.05
C THR A 257 -2.37 5.92 33.65
N ASN A 258 -2.82 6.35 32.47
CA ASN A 258 -2.73 7.75 32.07
C ASN A 258 -3.61 8.65 32.96
N LYS A 259 -4.79 8.19 33.37
CA LYS A 259 -5.61 8.91 34.36
C LYS A 259 -4.88 9.04 35.70
N GLU A 260 -4.27 7.97 36.20
CA GLU A 260 -3.45 8.03 37.43
C GLU A 260 -2.28 9.01 37.29
N MET A 261 -1.59 9.03 36.15
CA MET A 261 -0.50 9.99 35.88
C MET A 261 -0.99 11.44 35.81
N LEU A 262 -2.20 11.69 35.31
CA LEU A 262 -2.81 13.02 35.29
C LEU A 262 -3.26 13.47 36.69
N ILE A 263 -3.72 12.55 37.55
CA ILE A 263 -4.02 12.83 38.96
C ILE A 263 -2.76 13.33 39.69
N LEU A 264 -1.58 12.79 39.37
CA LEU A 264 -0.30 13.28 39.93
C LEU A 264 0.02 14.72 39.50
N ALA A 265 -0.49 15.19 38.35
CA ALA A 265 -0.33 16.59 37.92
C ALA A 265 -1.28 17.54 38.69
N ASP A 266 -2.50 17.09 39.00
CA ASP A 266 -3.43 17.86 39.83
C ASP A 266 -2.93 18.00 41.28
N ASP A 267 -2.24 17.00 41.81
CA ASP A 267 -1.59 17.10 43.12
C ASP A 267 -0.48 18.19 43.16
N ALA A 268 0.16 18.50 42.03
CA ALA A 268 1.12 19.62 41.94
C ALA A 268 0.46 20.99 42.12
N LYS A 269 -0.83 21.13 41.74
CA LYS A 269 -1.60 22.36 41.98
C LYS A 269 -1.83 22.55 43.48
N LYS A 270 -2.11 21.46 44.21
CA LYS A 270 -2.23 21.50 45.68
C LYS A 270 -0.91 21.89 46.35
N LEU A 271 0.23 21.41 45.83
CA LEU A 271 1.55 21.87 46.28
C LEU A 271 1.71 23.37 46.06
N LYS A 272 1.39 23.89 44.87
CA LYS A 272 1.45 25.32 44.56
C LYS A 272 0.59 26.17 45.51
N GLU A 273 -0.63 25.73 45.78
CA GLU A 273 -1.53 26.39 46.75
C GLU A 273 -0.96 26.35 48.18
N ALA A 274 -0.46 25.20 48.62
CA ALA A 274 0.13 25.03 49.95
C ALA A 274 1.41 25.84 50.16
N LEU A 275 2.18 26.08 49.10
CA LEU A 275 3.37 26.93 49.13
C LEU A 275 3.00 28.43 49.12
N SER A 276 1.95 28.82 48.40
CA SER A 276 1.46 30.20 48.38
C SER A 276 0.92 30.67 49.74
N GLY A 277 0.56 29.74 50.63
CA GLY A 277 0.11 30.02 51.99
C GLY A 277 1.24 30.21 53.03
N ILE A 278 2.51 30.09 52.64
CA ILE A 278 3.64 30.26 53.56
C ILE A 278 3.97 31.76 53.69
N HIS A 279 3.66 32.35 54.85
CA HIS A 279 3.97 33.75 55.13
C HIS A 279 5.49 33.97 55.24
N GLY A 280 6.00 34.99 54.53
CA GLY A 280 7.42 35.36 54.54
C GLY A 280 8.25 34.72 53.43
N PHE A 281 7.64 33.99 52.49
CA PHE A 281 8.34 33.48 51.31
C PHE A 281 8.50 34.59 50.26
N ASP A 282 9.70 35.17 50.14
CA ASP A 282 9.99 36.20 49.15
C ASP A 282 10.46 35.59 47.82
N GLY A 283 9.63 35.70 46.79
CA GLY A 283 9.94 35.27 45.43
C GLY A 283 10.92 36.17 44.69
N SER A 284 11.42 37.25 45.29
CA SER A 284 12.42 38.14 44.69
C SER A 284 13.85 37.56 44.73
N ASN A 285 14.11 36.60 45.64
CA ASN A 285 15.37 35.85 45.68
C ASN A 285 15.46 34.89 44.47
N GLN A 286 16.61 34.88 43.80
CA GLN A 286 16.83 34.09 42.59
C GLN A 286 16.57 32.58 42.79
N THR A 287 16.94 32.03 43.94
CA THR A 287 16.77 30.61 44.29
C THR A 287 15.32 30.29 44.63
N ALA A 288 14.62 31.21 45.31
CA ALA A 288 13.18 31.10 45.58
C ALA A 288 12.33 31.21 44.29
N ALA A 289 12.70 32.10 43.38
CA ALA A 289 12.07 32.23 42.05
C ALA A 289 12.28 30.97 41.19
N ALA A 290 13.49 30.40 41.20
CA ALA A 290 13.80 29.16 40.50
C ALA A 290 12.95 27.98 41.04
N PHE A 291 12.84 27.86 42.36
CA PHE A 291 11.98 26.87 43.00
C PHE A 291 10.49 27.04 42.63
N ALA A 292 9.96 28.26 42.71
CA ALA A 292 8.58 28.54 42.31
C ALA A 292 8.31 28.24 40.83
N SER A 293 9.30 28.49 39.96
CA SER A 293 9.23 28.14 38.54
C SER A 293 9.17 26.64 38.29
N GLU A 294 9.87 25.82 39.08
CA GLU A 294 9.78 24.35 38.97
C GLU A 294 8.42 23.82 39.40
N VAL A 295 7.86 24.37 40.48
CA VAL A 295 6.50 24.03 40.93
C VAL A 295 5.49 24.38 39.83
N GLU A 296 5.59 25.57 39.25
CA GLU A 296 4.72 26.01 38.14
C GLU A 296 4.86 25.09 36.92
N ASN A 297 6.09 24.76 36.52
CA ASN A 297 6.36 23.85 35.41
C ASN A 297 5.73 22.46 35.66
N LEU A 298 5.76 21.96 36.90
CA LEU A 298 5.12 20.69 37.27
C LEU A 298 3.59 20.72 37.11
N THR A 299 2.94 21.86 37.40
CA THR A 299 1.47 21.99 37.21
C THR A 299 1.05 21.92 35.75
N LYS A 300 1.99 22.16 34.82
CA LYS A 300 1.77 22.12 33.37
C LYS A 300 2.03 20.73 32.78
N TYR A 301 2.36 19.74 33.59
CA TYR A 301 2.69 18.39 33.13
C TYR A 301 1.60 17.79 32.22
N GLY A 302 2.02 17.24 31.08
CA GLY A 302 1.12 16.70 30.05
C GLY A 302 0.66 17.72 29.01
N THR A 303 1.05 19.00 29.14
CA THR A 303 0.80 20.04 28.13
C THR A 303 2.08 20.39 27.36
N SER A 304 1.94 21.03 26.21
CA SER A 304 3.09 21.52 25.41
C SER A 304 3.94 22.58 26.12
N GLU A 305 3.43 23.17 27.20
CA GLU A 305 4.14 24.18 28.00
C GLU A 305 5.07 23.58 29.05
N CYS A 306 4.94 22.28 29.36
CA CYS A 306 5.83 21.62 30.31
C CYS A 306 7.21 21.40 29.68
N THR A 307 8.25 21.82 30.39
CA THR A 307 9.64 21.66 29.94
C THR A 307 10.42 20.71 30.84
N PHE A 308 11.35 19.94 30.27
CA PHE A 308 12.14 18.95 31.00
C PHE A 308 13.63 19.15 30.73
N GLU A 309 14.45 18.94 31.75
CA GLU A 309 15.90 18.90 31.61
C GLU A 309 16.32 17.57 30.99
N ASN A 310 16.81 17.60 29.74
CA ASN A 310 17.17 16.38 29.01
C ASN A 310 18.68 16.08 29.04
N THR A 311 19.53 17.12 29.08
CA THR A 311 20.99 16.99 29.10
C THR A 311 21.67 18.30 29.49
N VAL A 312 22.82 18.20 30.14
CA VAL A 312 23.78 19.30 30.26
C VAL A 312 24.55 19.35 28.95
N ASP A 313 24.53 20.49 28.27
CA ASP A 313 25.40 20.71 27.11
C ASP A 313 26.86 20.69 27.59
N ILE A 314 27.61 19.68 27.12
CA ILE A 314 28.98 19.36 27.54
C ILE A 314 29.95 20.52 27.26
N TYR A 315 29.58 21.44 26.34
CA TYR A 315 30.42 22.56 25.94
C TYR A 315 30.06 23.88 26.62
N SER A 316 28.84 24.02 27.14
CA SER A 316 28.37 25.30 27.70
C SER A 316 27.97 25.25 29.17
N ASN A 317 27.93 24.06 29.80
CA ASN A 317 27.43 23.85 31.16
C ASN A 317 26.00 24.42 31.37
N LYS A 318 25.27 24.72 30.29
CA LYS A 318 23.89 25.19 30.34
C LYS A 318 22.94 24.00 30.24
N THR A 319 21.94 24.00 31.12
CA THR A 319 20.87 23.01 31.09
C THR A 319 19.93 23.30 29.93
N ILE A 320 19.79 22.37 28.98
CA ILE A 320 18.85 22.51 27.87
C ILE A 320 17.49 21.95 28.32
N ARG A 321 16.47 22.81 28.29
CA ARG A 321 15.08 22.45 28.56
C ARG A 321 14.35 22.15 27.26
N THR A 322 13.68 21.00 27.20
CA THR A 322 12.89 20.59 26.04
C THR A 322 11.41 20.58 26.39
N PRO A 323 10.53 21.29 25.65
CA PRO A 323 9.09 21.16 25.84
C PRO A 323 8.61 19.76 25.47
N SER A 324 7.67 19.20 26.23
CA SER A 324 7.04 17.93 25.89
C SER A 324 5.63 17.83 26.46
N ASN A 325 4.69 17.41 25.61
CA ASN A 325 3.32 17.05 25.97
C ASN A 325 3.17 15.56 26.33
N ALA A 326 4.25 14.78 26.38
CA ALA A 326 4.19 13.34 26.60
C ALA A 326 3.93 13.00 28.08
N VAL A 327 2.77 12.40 28.35
CA VAL A 327 2.42 11.83 29.65
C VAL A 327 3.09 10.45 29.77
N SER A 328 4.23 10.41 30.46
CA SER A 328 4.95 9.16 30.74
C SER A 328 5.62 9.16 32.13
N PRO A 329 5.80 7.99 32.76
CA PRO A 329 6.52 7.90 34.02
C PRO A 329 7.96 8.41 33.94
N ARG A 330 8.58 8.40 32.75
CA ARG A 330 9.95 8.91 32.56
C ARG A 330 9.99 10.43 32.61
N THR A 331 9.11 11.10 31.86
CA THR A 331 9.03 12.56 31.81
C THR A 331 8.64 13.13 33.17
N TYR A 332 7.67 12.52 33.86
CA TYR A 332 7.31 12.96 35.21
C TYR A 332 8.45 12.78 36.22
N ALA A 333 9.21 11.68 36.15
CA ALA A 333 10.36 11.48 37.03
C ALA A 333 11.46 12.54 36.84
N LEU A 334 11.68 13.00 35.60
CA LEU A 334 12.62 14.09 35.32
C LEU A 334 12.14 15.40 35.97
N ALA A 335 10.84 15.69 35.88
CA ALA A 335 10.25 16.88 36.49
C ALA A 335 10.33 16.84 38.03
N LEU A 336 10.05 15.69 38.65
CA LEU A 336 10.21 15.50 40.10
C LEU A 336 11.66 15.71 40.56
N ASN A 337 12.64 15.22 39.78
CA ASN A 337 14.06 15.43 40.09
C ASN A 337 14.47 16.90 40.01
N ALA A 338 13.94 17.66 39.05
CA ALA A 338 14.21 19.10 38.95
C ALA A 338 13.65 19.84 40.17
N LEU A 339 12.41 19.55 40.57
CA LEU A 339 11.80 20.10 41.79
C LEU A 339 12.60 19.74 43.05
N LYS A 340 13.05 18.48 43.16
CA LYS A 340 13.89 18.01 44.27
C LYS A 340 15.20 18.80 44.37
N LYS A 341 15.86 19.03 43.24
CA LYS A 341 17.11 19.80 43.18
C LYS A 341 16.88 21.25 43.61
N ALA A 342 15.84 21.90 43.08
CA ALA A 342 15.49 23.26 43.46
C ALA A 342 15.11 23.38 44.95
N ALA A 343 14.43 22.37 45.53
CA ALA A 343 14.09 22.35 46.95
C ALA A 343 15.34 22.25 47.86
N VAL A 344 16.34 21.46 47.44
CA VAL A 344 17.62 21.34 48.15
C VAL A 344 18.42 22.64 48.07
N GLU A 345 18.55 23.21 46.87
CA GLU A 345 19.24 24.49 46.65
C GLU A 345 18.61 25.62 47.48
N LEU A 346 17.28 25.67 47.54
CA LEU A 346 16.54 26.63 48.38
C LEU A 346 16.86 26.45 49.89
N ARG A 347 17.01 25.22 50.38
CA ARG A 347 17.35 24.98 51.79
C ARG A 347 18.81 25.29 52.11
N GLU A 348 19.72 25.04 51.18
CA GLU A 348 21.14 25.30 51.35
C GLU A 348 21.44 26.81 51.38
N GLU A 349 20.80 27.60 50.52
CA GLU A 349 20.93 29.06 50.46
C GLU A 349 20.58 29.73 51.81
N TYR A 350 19.52 29.24 52.46
CA TYR A 350 19.02 29.78 53.72
C TYR A 350 19.53 29.03 54.96
N ALA A 351 20.46 28.08 54.80
CA ALA A 351 21.00 27.28 55.89
C ALA A 351 21.71 28.16 56.93
N GLY A 352 21.34 28.01 58.21
CA GLY A 352 21.95 28.75 59.33
C GLY A 352 21.48 30.20 59.49
N GLN A 353 20.57 30.67 58.63
CA GLN A 353 19.93 31.98 58.77
C GLN A 353 18.70 31.86 59.68
N ASN A 354 18.50 32.83 60.58
CA ASN A 354 17.35 32.84 61.52
C ASN A 354 16.42 34.02 61.25
N THR A 355 16.11 34.24 59.97
CA THR A 355 15.13 35.22 59.49
C THR A 355 13.79 34.56 59.22
N ASP A 356 12.71 35.34 59.17
CA ASP A 356 11.39 34.83 58.83
C ASP A 356 11.36 34.26 57.38
N GLU A 357 12.12 34.85 56.46
CA GLU A 357 12.36 34.32 55.11
C GLU A 357 13.05 32.96 55.12
N ALA A 358 14.09 32.77 55.94
CA ALA A 358 14.80 31.50 56.05
C ALA A 358 13.89 30.39 56.59
N ARG A 359 13.00 30.71 57.54
CA ARG A 359 12.00 29.77 58.07
C ARG A 359 10.96 29.40 56.99
N ALA A 360 10.48 30.39 56.23
CA ALA A 360 9.55 30.17 55.13
C ALA A 360 10.17 29.32 54.01
N ALA A 361 11.42 29.60 53.62
CA ALA A 361 12.17 28.81 52.63
C ALA A 361 12.41 27.37 53.08
N HIS A 362 12.73 27.16 54.36
CA HIS A 362 12.87 25.83 54.95
C HIS A 362 11.55 25.05 54.96
N GLU A 363 10.43 25.69 55.30
CA GLU A 363 9.11 25.06 55.26
C GLU A 363 8.71 24.69 53.83
N ALA A 364 8.93 25.60 52.87
CA ALA A 364 8.65 25.39 51.45
C ALA A 364 9.44 24.22 50.87
N GLY A 365 10.76 24.19 51.11
CA GLY A 365 11.64 23.10 50.68
C GLY A 365 11.22 21.76 51.28
N LYS A 366 10.85 21.72 52.57
CA LYS A 366 10.38 20.49 53.23
C LYS A 366 9.08 19.96 52.62
N LYS A 367 8.09 20.82 52.35
CA LYS A 367 6.83 20.41 51.70
C LYS A 367 7.07 19.84 50.29
N ALA A 368 7.98 20.44 49.53
CA ALA A 368 8.35 19.92 48.22
C ALA A 368 9.10 18.58 48.28
N GLU A 369 10.01 18.40 49.24
CA GLU A 369 10.67 17.10 49.46
C GLU A 369 9.67 16.00 49.85
N GLU A 370 8.71 16.30 50.72
CA GLU A 370 7.64 15.37 51.11
C GLU A 370 6.77 14.99 49.90
N PHE A 371 6.37 15.98 49.10
CA PHE A 371 5.65 15.77 47.84
C PHE A 371 6.44 14.89 46.86
N VAL A 372 7.72 15.20 46.63
CA VAL A 372 8.60 14.43 45.74
C VAL A 372 8.69 12.98 46.20
N ARG A 373 8.86 12.74 47.50
CA ARG A 373 8.94 11.37 48.05
C ARG A 373 7.65 10.58 47.82
N GLU A 374 6.49 11.16 48.13
CA GLU A 374 5.19 10.51 47.91
C GLU A 374 4.98 10.17 46.43
N HIS A 375 5.31 11.11 45.55
CA HIS A 375 5.15 10.95 44.12
C HIS A 375 6.15 9.96 43.51
N GLU A 376 7.41 9.93 43.98
CA GLU A 376 8.39 8.90 43.61
C GLU A 376 7.90 7.49 43.96
N GLU A 377 7.22 7.31 45.10
CA GLU A 377 6.67 6.03 45.55
C GLU A 377 5.45 5.61 44.74
N ARG A 378 4.50 6.52 44.48
CA ARG A 378 3.39 6.28 43.54
C ARG A 378 3.90 5.94 42.14
N LEU A 379 4.95 6.62 41.69
CA LEU A 379 5.54 6.37 40.38
C LEU A 379 6.23 5.00 40.28
N LYS A 380 6.74 4.44 41.38
CA LYS A 380 7.24 3.06 41.42
C LYS A 380 6.11 2.05 41.18
N ILE A 381 4.94 2.27 41.81
CA ILE A 381 3.73 1.45 41.63
C ILE A 381 3.19 1.57 40.19
N ILE A 382 3.21 2.77 39.62
CA ILE A 382 2.82 2.99 38.23
C ILE A 382 3.82 2.34 37.26
N LYS A 383 5.14 2.46 37.51
CA LYS A 383 6.18 1.87 36.66
C LYS A 383 6.14 0.35 36.60
N THR A 384 5.85 -0.34 37.70
CA THR A 384 5.67 -1.80 37.69
C THR A 384 4.49 -2.22 36.80
N SER A 385 3.44 -1.39 36.73
CA SER A 385 2.29 -1.56 35.83
C SER A 385 2.60 -1.16 34.37
N PHE A 386 3.45 -0.15 34.14
CA PHE A 386 3.78 0.42 32.83
C PHE A 386 4.82 -0.42 32.03
N SER A 387 5.72 -1.13 32.72
CA SER A 387 6.92 -1.77 32.13
C SER A 387 6.67 -2.92 31.12
N LYS A 388 5.42 -3.29 30.84
CA LYS A 388 5.08 -4.38 29.90
C LYS A 388 4.53 -3.93 28.54
N SER A 389 4.23 -2.65 28.34
CA SER A 389 3.64 -2.16 27.08
C SER A 389 4.40 -0.95 26.53
N LEU A 390 5.47 -1.21 25.78
CA LEU A 390 6.17 -0.20 24.97
C LEU A 390 5.48 0.07 23.62
N VAL A 391 4.33 -0.53 23.37
CA VAL A 391 3.63 -0.50 22.08
C VAL A 391 2.32 0.25 22.25
N ASN A 392 2.06 1.24 21.42
CA ASN A 392 0.79 1.98 21.40
C ASN A 392 -0.35 1.00 21.05
N PRO A 393 -1.16 0.55 22.03
CA PRO A 393 -2.13 -0.50 21.80
C PRO A 393 -3.32 0.00 20.95
N GLU A 394 -3.55 1.31 20.91
CA GLU A 394 -4.57 1.94 20.07
C GLU A 394 -4.28 1.73 18.57
N ARG A 395 -3.01 1.89 18.20
CA ARG A 395 -2.51 1.63 16.84
C ARG A 395 -2.71 0.17 16.45
N ASP A 396 -2.37 -0.76 17.33
CA ASP A 396 -2.53 -2.20 17.09
C ASP A 396 -4.01 -2.58 16.94
N ILE A 397 -4.90 -2.02 17.78
CA ILE A 397 -6.35 -2.21 17.68
C ILE A 397 -6.87 -1.74 16.32
N PHE A 398 -6.47 -0.55 15.89
CA PHE A 398 -6.84 -0.01 14.58
C PHE A 398 -6.41 -0.95 13.45
N LEU A 399 -5.15 -1.40 13.47
CA LEU A 399 -4.61 -2.33 12.48
C LEU A 399 -5.37 -3.64 12.38
N ILE A 400 -5.72 -4.24 13.53
CA ILE A 400 -6.45 -5.50 13.58
C ILE A 400 -7.87 -5.33 13.01
N ARG A 401 -8.56 -4.23 13.35
CA ARG A 401 -9.91 -3.94 12.83
C ARG A 401 -9.91 -3.64 11.33
N GLN A 402 -8.89 -2.93 10.85
CA GLN A 402 -8.71 -2.65 9.43
C GLN A 402 -8.50 -3.95 8.64
N GLU A 403 -7.64 -4.85 9.11
CA GLU A 403 -7.42 -6.15 8.48
C GLU A 403 -8.70 -7.01 8.45
N GLN A 404 -9.49 -7.01 9.54
CA GLN A 404 -10.81 -7.68 9.55
C GLN A 404 -11.76 -7.10 8.49
N THR A 405 -11.79 -5.79 8.36
CA THR A 405 -12.61 -5.09 7.35
C THR A 405 -12.14 -5.44 5.93
N ASN A 406 -10.83 -5.43 5.68
CA ASN A 406 -10.25 -5.80 4.39
C ASN A 406 -10.61 -7.23 3.98
N ARG A 407 -10.57 -8.19 4.92
CA ARG A 407 -11.00 -9.58 4.66
C ARG A 407 -12.48 -9.68 4.34
N MET A 408 -13.32 -8.95 5.06
CA MET A 408 -14.76 -8.92 4.77
C MET A 408 -15.07 -8.34 3.39
N LEU A 409 -14.40 -7.25 3.00
CA LEU A 409 -14.53 -6.65 1.68
C LEU A 409 -14.05 -7.60 0.57
N PHE A 410 -12.91 -8.26 0.78
CA PHE A 410 -12.39 -9.25 -0.16
C PHE A 410 -13.36 -10.43 -0.36
N ASP A 411 -13.92 -10.99 0.72
CA ASP A 411 -14.93 -12.04 0.64
C ASP A 411 -16.21 -11.57 -0.07
N GLY A 412 -16.58 -10.30 0.12
CA GLY A 412 -17.67 -9.63 -0.59
C GLY A 412 -17.43 -9.58 -2.10
N ASP A 413 -16.26 -9.10 -2.51
CA ASP A 413 -15.84 -9.01 -3.92
C ASP A 413 -15.78 -10.38 -4.59
N CYS A 414 -15.22 -11.40 -3.91
CA CYS A 414 -15.21 -12.78 -4.40
C CYS A 414 -16.62 -13.35 -4.60
N LYS A 415 -17.55 -13.08 -3.68
CA LYS A 415 -18.96 -13.49 -3.82
C LYS A 415 -19.67 -12.78 -4.95
N ALA A 416 -19.41 -11.48 -5.14
CA ALA A 416 -19.96 -10.69 -6.24
C ALA A 416 -19.49 -11.23 -7.60
N LEU A 417 -18.18 -11.44 -7.74
CA LEU A 417 -17.58 -11.99 -8.96
C LEU A 417 -18.13 -13.38 -9.29
N ALA A 418 -18.24 -14.27 -8.29
CA ALA A 418 -18.83 -15.60 -8.46
C ALA A 418 -20.31 -15.55 -8.89
N LYS A 419 -21.08 -14.58 -8.38
CA LYS A 419 -22.48 -14.37 -8.79
C LYS A 419 -22.59 -13.93 -10.24
N ASP A 420 -21.70 -13.05 -10.68
CA ASP A 420 -21.69 -12.57 -12.07
C ASP A 420 -21.22 -13.66 -13.04
N CYS A 421 -20.25 -14.49 -12.65
CA CYS A 421 -19.87 -15.69 -13.42
C CYS A 421 -21.07 -16.60 -13.70
N ARG A 422 -21.87 -16.90 -12.66
CA ARG A 422 -23.08 -17.72 -12.78
C ARG A 422 -24.12 -17.09 -13.71
N LYS A 423 -24.31 -15.77 -13.66
CA LYS A 423 -25.24 -15.08 -14.57
C LYS A 423 -24.76 -15.18 -16.02
N ARG A 424 -23.47 -15.01 -16.29
CA ARG A 424 -22.90 -15.14 -17.65
C ARG A 424 -23.03 -16.57 -18.19
N GLU A 425 -22.79 -17.58 -17.35
CA GLU A 425 -23.05 -18.99 -17.68
C GLU A 425 -24.50 -19.23 -18.09
N GLN A 426 -25.45 -18.73 -17.29
CA GLN A 426 -26.86 -18.86 -17.60
C GLN A 426 -27.23 -18.22 -18.95
N LYS A 427 -26.63 -17.05 -19.27
CA LYS A 427 -26.81 -16.39 -20.56
C LYS A 427 -26.22 -17.21 -21.72
N ALA A 428 -25.01 -17.75 -21.56
CA ALA A 428 -24.38 -18.61 -22.57
C ALA A 428 -25.20 -19.89 -22.83
N VAL A 429 -25.75 -20.50 -21.77
CA VAL A 429 -26.65 -21.66 -21.87
C VAL A 429 -27.95 -21.28 -22.61
N GLN A 430 -28.53 -20.10 -22.34
CA GLN A 430 -29.71 -19.64 -23.06
C GLN A 430 -29.45 -19.47 -24.56
N ILE A 431 -28.30 -18.88 -24.93
CA ILE A 431 -27.87 -18.76 -26.33
C ILE A 431 -27.70 -20.15 -26.95
N GLY A 432 -27.01 -21.07 -26.26
CA GLY A 432 -26.80 -22.44 -26.74
C GLY A 432 -28.10 -23.22 -26.96
N ARG A 433 -29.10 -23.03 -26.10
CA ARG A 433 -30.44 -23.63 -26.27
C ARG A 433 -31.14 -23.10 -27.52
N TYR A 434 -31.08 -21.79 -27.76
CA TYR A 434 -31.65 -21.19 -28.97
C TYR A 434 -30.99 -21.75 -30.23
N ILE A 435 -29.65 -21.72 -30.30
CA ILE A 435 -28.87 -22.25 -31.43
C ILE A 435 -29.27 -23.70 -31.72
N SER A 436 -29.26 -24.56 -30.69
CA SER A 436 -29.58 -25.98 -30.85
C SER A 436 -31.01 -26.20 -31.37
N ASN A 437 -31.98 -25.48 -30.81
CA ASN A 437 -33.38 -25.61 -31.21
C ASN A 437 -33.65 -25.09 -32.63
N ALA A 438 -32.99 -24.01 -33.02
CA ALA A 438 -33.08 -23.42 -34.35
C ALA A 438 -32.40 -24.31 -35.40
N GLN A 439 -31.15 -24.74 -35.13
CA GLN A 439 -30.41 -25.61 -36.03
C GLN A 439 -31.11 -26.96 -36.23
N ARG A 440 -31.80 -27.49 -35.22
CA ARG A 440 -32.63 -28.68 -35.37
C ARG A 440 -33.76 -28.48 -36.40
N GLY A 441 -34.38 -27.30 -36.43
CA GLY A 441 -35.40 -26.96 -37.43
C GLY A 441 -34.82 -26.93 -38.85
N LEU A 442 -33.67 -26.27 -39.02
CA LEU A 442 -32.96 -26.19 -40.29
C LEU A 442 -32.50 -27.57 -40.79
N ASN A 443 -31.92 -28.39 -39.92
CA ASN A 443 -31.44 -29.74 -40.26
C ASN A 443 -32.57 -30.69 -40.71
N ILE A 444 -33.78 -30.55 -40.15
CA ILE A 444 -34.94 -31.32 -40.61
C ILE A 444 -35.32 -30.95 -42.05
N LEU A 445 -35.14 -29.69 -42.42
CA LEU A 445 -35.52 -29.15 -43.73
C LEU A 445 -34.40 -29.19 -44.76
N ALA A 446 -33.14 -29.41 -44.36
CA ALA A 446 -31.99 -29.43 -45.26
C ALA A 446 -32.18 -30.38 -46.46
N LYS A 447 -32.59 -31.63 -46.21
CA LYS A 447 -32.85 -32.61 -47.30
C LYS A 447 -33.98 -32.17 -48.24
N ALA A 448 -34.98 -31.47 -47.72
CA ALA A 448 -36.07 -30.93 -48.53
C ALA A 448 -35.57 -29.76 -49.37
N ALA A 449 -34.75 -28.87 -48.80
CA ALA A 449 -34.13 -27.76 -49.53
C ALA A 449 -33.21 -28.25 -50.67
N ASP A 450 -32.37 -29.26 -50.40
CA ASP A 450 -31.48 -29.86 -51.40
C ASP A 450 -32.27 -30.47 -52.56
N TRP A 451 -33.30 -31.27 -52.24
CA TRP A 451 -34.16 -31.90 -53.24
C TRP A 451 -34.89 -30.85 -54.09
N MET A 452 -35.47 -29.82 -53.44
CA MET A 452 -36.20 -28.76 -54.14
C MET A 452 -35.30 -27.90 -55.01
N THR A 453 -34.04 -27.69 -54.62
CA THR A 453 -33.05 -27.00 -55.44
C THR A 453 -32.78 -27.78 -56.72
N SER A 454 -32.50 -29.09 -56.59
CA SER A 454 -32.26 -29.97 -57.74
C SER A 454 -33.50 -30.11 -58.65
N ASP A 455 -34.70 -30.24 -58.08
CA ASP A 455 -35.92 -30.31 -58.86
C ASP A 455 -36.25 -28.98 -59.55
N LYS A 456 -35.99 -27.83 -58.92
CA LYS A 456 -36.14 -26.50 -59.56
C LYS A 456 -35.23 -26.35 -60.78
N GLU A 457 -33.98 -26.80 -60.70
CA GLU A 457 -32.99 -26.69 -61.80
C GLU A 457 -33.30 -27.61 -62.99
N THR A 458 -33.92 -28.75 -62.73
CA THR A 458 -34.24 -29.77 -63.75
C THR A 458 -35.65 -29.67 -64.30
N HIS A 459 -36.51 -28.85 -63.70
CA HIS A 459 -37.89 -28.66 -64.14
C HIS A 459 -38.00 -27.60 -65.23
N GLY A 460 -38.45 -27.98 -66.44
CA GLY A 460 -38.46 -27.09 -67.61
C GLY A 460 -39.41 -25.88 -67.52
N HIS A 461 -40.54 -26.00 -66.80
CA HIS A 461 -41.53 -24.93 -66.65
C HIS A 461 -42.18 -24.91 -65.24
N PRO A 462 -41.46 -24.54 -64.18
CA PRO A 462 -42.00 -24.45 -62.83
C PRO A 462 -43.04 -23.33 -62.70
N SER A 463 -44.08 -23.55 -61.88
CA SER A 463 -45.04 -22.50 -61.53
C SER A 463 -44.35 -21.42 -60.69
N ALA A 464 -44.85 -20.17 -60.76
CA ALA A 464 -44.28 -19.07 -59.98
C ALA A 464 -44.32 -19.33 -58.46
N SER A 465 -45.40 -19.95 -57.95
CA SER A 465 -45.49 -20.33 -56.54
C SER A 465 -44.53 -21.44 -56.14
N TYR A 466 -44.24 -22.40 -57.04
CA TYR A 466 -43.20 -23.40 -56.79
C TYR A 466 -41.81 -22.76 -56.76
N THR A 467 -41.50 -21.92 -57.75
CA THR A 467 -40.22 -21.21 -57.84
C THR A 467 -39.95 -20.39 -56.58
N ASN A 468 -40.95 -19.67 -56.06
CA ASN A 468 -40.84 -18.90 -54.84
C ASN A 468 -40.59 -19.78 -53.61
N PHE A 469 -41.35 -20.88 -53.46
CA PHE A 469 -41.16 -21.81 -52.35
C PHE A 469 -39.79 -22.51 -52.39
N ALA A 470 -39.37 -23.02 -53.54
CA ALA A 470 -38.07 -23.65 -53.71
C ALA A 470 -36.90 -22.69 -53.44
N THR A 471 -37.03 -21.42 -53.87
CA THR A 471 -36.01 -20.38 -53.59
C THR A 471 -35.94 -20.06 -52.10
N ALA A 472 -37.08 -19.85 -51.43
CA ALA A 472 -37.11 -19.57 -50.00
C ALA A 472 -36.62 -20.77 -49.15
N MET A 473 -36.83 -22.01 -49.60
CA MET A 473 -36.27 -23.21 -48.97
C MET A 473 -34.75 -23.30 -49.16
N ALA A 474 -34.24 -23.00 -50.36
CA ALA A 474 -32.80 -22.99 -50.63
C ALA A 474 -32.07 -21.93 -49.81
N GLU A 475 -32.61 -20.70 -49.76
CA GLU A 475 -32.06 -19.62 -48.93
C GLU A 475 -32.04 -20.00 -47.44
N LEU A 476 -33.14 -20.55 -46.92
CA LEU A 476 -33.22 -21.00 -45.52
C LEU A 476 -32.26 -22.17 -45.23
N GLY A 477 -32.08 -23.09 -46.18
CA GLY A 477 -31.18 -24.23 -46.07
C GLY A 477 -29.69 -23.84 -45.99
N GLN A 478 -29.33 -22.66 -46.49
CA GLN A 478 -27.98 -22.11 -46.42
C GLN A 478 -27.69 -21.34 -45.11
N MET A 479 -28.73 -21.05 -44.32
CA MET A 479 -28.55 -20.33 -43.06
C MET A 479 -27.99 -21.22 -41.95
N ASN A 480 -27.26 -20.59 -41.02
CA ASN A 480 -26.76 -21.25 -39.82
C ASN A 480 -27.21 -20.48 -38.58
N ALA A 481 -27.87 -21.17 -37.64
CA ALA A 481 -28.39 -20.55 -36.42
C ALA A 481 -27.30 -19.96 -35.50
N GLU A 482 -26.06 -20.39 -35.65
CA GLU A 482 -24.91 -19.88 -34.91
C GLU A 482 -24.48 -18.48 -35.39
N THR A 483 -24.47 -18.27 -36.70
CA THR A 483 -23.94 -17.06 -37.35
C THR A 483 -25.02 -16.11 -37.84
N THR A 484 -26.29 -16.52 -37.84
CA THR A 484 -27.41 -15.68 -38.28
C THR A 484 -28.08 -15.00 -37.07
N PRO A 485 -28.28 -13.67 -37.09
CA PRO A 485 -29.06 -12.96 -36.08
C PRO A 485 -30.48 -13.56 -35.92
N PRO A 486 -31.03 -13.66 -34.69
CA PRO A 486 -32.34 -14.28 -34.48
C PRO A 486 -33.49 -13.63 -35.24
N ASP A 487 -33.50 -12.30 -35.36
CA ASP A 487 -34.55 -11.57 -36.06
C ASP A 487 -34.54 -11.92 -37.56
N GLU A 488 -33.35 -11.99 -38.17
CA GLU A 488 -33.15 -12.37 -39.59
C GLU A 488 -33.53 -13.84 -39.84
N LEU A 489 -33.10 -14.75 -38.96
CA LEU A 489 -33.44 -16.18 -39.09
C LEU A 489 -34.95 -16.41 -38.97
N LEU A 490 -35.61 -15.77 -37.99
CA LEU A 490 -37.06 -15.88 -37.80
C LEU A 490 -37.84 -15.26 -38.96
N GLU A 491 -37.36 -14.16 -39.53
CA GLU A 491 -37.95 -13.57 -40.73
C GLU A 491 -37.87 -14.54 -41.91
N LYS A 492 -36.70 -15.13 -42.16
CA LYS A 492 -36.54 -16.11 -43.24
C LYS A 492 -37.37 -17.37 -43.03
N MET A 493 -37.43 -17.88 -41.80
CA MET A 493 -38.33 -18.99 -41.46
C MET A 493 -39.80 -18.64 -41.75
N GLN A 494 -40.24 -17.41 -41.46
CA GLN A 494 -41.59 -16.95 -41.74
C GLN A 494 -41.85 -16.82 -43.25
N GLN A 495 -40.94 -16.20 -44.00
CA GLN A 495 -41.02 -16.09 -45.46
C GLN A 495 -41.14 -17.48 -46.12
N THR A 496 -40.34 -18.46 -45.69
CA THR A 496 -40.39 -19.83 -46.21
C THR A 496 -41.69 -20.55 -45.80
N TYR A 497 -42.20 -20.30 -44.59
CA TYR A 497 -43.49 -20.82 -44.14
C TYR A 497 -44.64 -20.30 -45.02
N ASP A 498 -44.67 -18.98 -45.28
CA ASP A 498 -45.72 -18.34 -46.08
C ASP A 498 -45.68 -18.81 -47.54
N ALA A 499 -44.47 -18.96 -48.11
CA ALA A 499 -44.29 -19.50 -49.45
C ALA A 499 -44.76 -20.97 -49.56
N ALA A 500 -44.50 -21.79 -48.54
CA ALA A 500 -44.98 -23.17 -48.47
C ALA A 500 -46.52 -23.24 -48.40
N ALA A 501 -47.15 -22.36 -47.61
CA ALA A 501 -48.59 -22.28 -47.47
C ALA A 501 -49.27 -21.85 -48.79
N ALA A 502 -48.73 -20.83 -49.46
CA ALA A 502 -49.23 -20.36 -50.75
C ALA A 502 -49.10 -21.43 -51.86
N TYR A 503 -47.98 -22.17 -51.87
CA TYR A 503 -47.82 -23.29 -52.79
C TYR A 503 -48.82 -24.42 -52.51
N GLU A 504 -49.01 -24.81 -51.23
CA GLU A 504 -50.01 -25.83 -50.88
C GLU A 504 -51.42 -25.39 -51.28
N GLU A 505 -51.83 -24.15 -51.00
CA GLU A 505 -53.17 -23.64 -51.32
C GLU A 505 -53.46 -23.63 -52.82
N GLN A 506 -52.49 -23.21 -53.64
CA GLN A 506 -52.66 -23.13 -55.10
C GLN A 506 -52.62 -24.51 -55.78
N HIS A 507 -51.98 -25.49 -55.15
CA HIS A 507 -51.71 -26.80 -55.74
C HIS A 507 -52.38 -27.96 -54.99
N THR A 508 -53.28 -27.67 -54.04
CA THR A 508 -54.15 -28.64 -53.37
C THR A 508 -55.61 -28.15 -53.32
N GLY A 509 -56.56 -28.97 -53.78
CA GLY A 509 -57.99 -28.64 -53.75
C GLY A 509 -58.79 -29.16 -54.95
N LYS A 510 -60.10 -28.87 -54.98
CA LYS A 510 -61.06 -29.31 -56.03
C LYS A 510 -60.74 -28.81 -57.46
N TRP A 511 -59.89 -27.78 -57.60
CA TRP A 511 -59.66 -27.05 -58.86
C TRP A 511 -58.39 -27.49 -59.63
N HIS A 512 -57.44 -28.18 -58.97
CA HIS A 512 -56.20 -28.64 -59.60
C HIS A 512 -55.85 -30.08 -59.20
N PRO A 513 -56.53 -31.10 -59.76
CA PRO A 513 -56.30 -32.51 -59.42
C PRO A 513 -55.00 -33.11 -59.99
N PHE A 514 -54.23 -32.36 -60.80
CA PHE A 514 -53.11 -32.88 -61.59
C PHE A 514 -51.72 -32.75 -60.94
N THR A 515 -51.58 -31.97 -59.86
CA THR A 515 -50.30 -31.72 -59.16
C THR A 515 -49.81 -32.90 -58.32
N GLY A 516 -50.67 -33.89 -58.06
CA GLY A 516 -50.33 -35.12 -57.32
C GLY A 516 -50.14 -36.37 -58.18
N ILE A 517 -50.08 -36.23 -59.50
CA ILE A 517 -50.08 -37.39 -60.42
C ILE A 517 -48.67 -37.88 -60.76
N SER A 518 -47.68 -36.98 -60.86
CA SER A 518 -46.26 -37.36 -60.97
C SER A 518 -45.62 -37.52 -59.60
N ASP A 519 -44.62 -38.38 -59.49
CA ASP A 519 -43.93 -38.62 -58.21
C ASP A 519 -43.26 -37.34 -57.67
N ASN A 520 -42.64 -36.53 -58.55
CA ASN A 520 -42.13 -35.20 -58.15
C ASN A 520 -43.23 -34.26 -57.67
N GLY A 521 -44.44 -34.31 -58.26
CA GLY A 521 -45.57 -33.48 -57.81
C GLY A 521 -46.03 -33.83 -56.39
N LYS A 522 -46.08 -35.13 -56.06
CA LYS A 522 -46.36 -35.62 -54.69
C LYS A 522 -45.28 -35.20 -53.70
N ASP A 523 -44.02 -35.26 -54.10
CA ASP A 523 -42.89 -34.85 -53.25
C ASP A 523 -42.91 -33.35 -52.99
N ARG A 524 -43.18 -32.50 -53.99
CA ARG A 524 -43.32 -31.04 -53.81
C ARG A 524 -44.41 -30.69 -52.78
N ILE A 525 -45.58 -31.33 -52.87
CA ILE A 525 -46.66 -31.12 -51.89
C ILE A 525 -46.23 -31.66 -50.51
N SER A 526 -45.60 -32.82 -50.45
CA SER A 526 -45.12 -33.41 -49.20
C SER A 526 -44.08 -32.52 -48.50
N TYR A 527 -43.13 -31.96 -49.24
CA TYR A 527 -42.14 -31.02 -48.71
C TYR A 527 -42.75 -29.68 -48.31
N SER A 528 -43.77 -29.17 -49.02
CA SER A 528 -44.51 -27.97 -48.58
C SER A 528 -45.21 -28.17 -47.24
N ARG A 529 -45.86 -29.33 -47.05
CA ARG A 529 -46.50 -29.71 -45.78
C ARG A 529 -45.47 -29.89 -44.66
N LEU A 530 -44.33 -30.50 -44.98
CA LEU A 530 -43.23 -30.66 -44.04
C LEU A 530 -42.67 -29.30 -43.60
N ALA A 531 -42.36 -28.40 -44.54
CA ALA A 531 -41.85 -27.06 -44.27
C ALA A 531 -42.84 -26.25 -43.41
N LYS A 532 -44.11 -26.19 -43.81
CA LYS A 532 -45.16 -25.52 -43.04
C LYS A 532 -45.29 -26.07 -41.61
N SER A 533 -45.29 -27.39 -41.44
CA SER A 533 -45.40 -28.03 -40.12
C SER A 533 -44.20 -27.76 -39.22
N VAL A 534 -42.98 -27.92 -39.75
CA VAL A 534 -41.73 -27.74 -38.99
C VAL A 534 -41.50 -26.26 -38.66
N LEU A 535 -41.63 -25.37 -39.64
CA LEU A 535 -41.42 -23.94 -39.47
C LEU A 535 -42.48 -23.32 -38.56
N GLY A 536 -43.75 -23.67 -38.71
CA GLY A 536 -44.82 -23.17 -37.84
C GLY A 536 -44.56 -23.50 -36.36
N ARG A 537 -44.11 -24.74 -36.07
CA ARG A 537 -43.73 -25.13 -34.69
C ARG A 537 -42.46 -24.42 -34.22
N LYS A 538 -41.46 -24.30 -35.08
CA LYS A 538 -40.16 -23.71 -34.71
C LYS A 538 -40.23 -22.21 -34.50
N ILE A 539 -40.98 -21.48 -35.33
CA ILE A 539 -41.20 -20.04 -35.14
C ILE A 539 -41.88 -19.78 -33.79
N ALA A 540 -42.93 -20.56 -33.45
CA ALA A 540 -43.62 -20.43 -32.17
C ALA A 540 -42.72 -20.75 -30.96
N GLU A 541 -41.78 -21.69 -31.10
CA GLU A 541 -40.81 -22.05 -30.07
C GLU A 541 -39.69 -21.00 -29.92
N LEU A 542 -39.17 -20.50 -31.04
CA LEU A 542 -37.95 -19.68 -31.10
C LEU A 542 -38.23 -18.19 -30.89
N ARG A 543 -39.37 -17.66 -31.33
CA ARG A 543 -39.72 -16.24 -31.16
C ARG A 543 -39.62 -15.75 -29.70
N PRO A 544 -40.22 -16.42 -28.70
CA PRO A 544 -40.05 -16.00 -27.30
C PRO A 544 -38.64 -16.19 -26.75
N MET A 545 -37.81 -17.06 -27.35
CA MET A 545 -36.40 -17.20 -26.98
C MET A 545 -35.57 -16.06 -27.58
N ALA A 546 -35.82 -15.68 -28.83
CA ALA A 546 -35.17 -14.58 -29.52
C ALA A 546 -35.42 -13.24 -28.80
N ASP A 547 -36.66 -12.97 -28.38
CA ASP A 547 -37.01 -11.76 -27.62
C ASP A 547 -36.19 -11.62 -26.32
N LYS A 548 -35.98 -12.74 -25.62
CA LYS A 548 -35.16 -12.78 -24.40
C LYS A 548 -33.66 -12.64 -24.68
N LEU A 549 -33.22 -13.07 -25.86
CA LEU A 549 -31.81 -13.00 -26.29
C LEU A 549 -31.43 -11.63 -26.84
N LYS A 550 -32.36 -10.84 -27.36
CA LYS A 550 -32.10 -9.50 -27.92
C LYS A 550 -31.20 -8.61 -27.04
N PRO A 551 -31.48 -8.41 -25.74
CA PRO A 551 -30.59 -7.63 -24.86
C PRO A 551 -29.28 -8.35 -24.50
N ILE A 552 -29.21 -9.68 -24.65
CA ILE A 552 -28.01 -10.47 -24.34
C ILE A 552 -27.01 -10.41 -25.50
N LEU A 553 -27.51 -10.46 -26.74
CA LEU A 553 -26.73 -10.48 -27.98
C LEU A 553 -26.09 -9.13 -28.29
N ASN A 554 -26.76 -8.02 -27.98
CA ASN A 554 -26.22 -6.67 -28.16
C ASN A 554 -25.63 -6.42 -29.57
N GLY A 555 -26.36 -6.81 -30.61
CA GLY A 555 -25.94 -6.65 -32.00
C GLY A 555 -24.92 -7.69 -32.51
N LEU A 556 -24.49 -8.63 -31.68
CA LEU A 556 -23.61 -9.73 -32.10
C LEU A 556 -24.41 -10.97 -32.51
N THR A 557 -23.78 -11.83 -33.32
CA THR A 557 -24.31 -13.15 -33.65
C THR A 557 -24.31 -14.06 -32.42
N PRO A 558 -25.20 -15.07 -32.36
CA PRO A 558 -25.26 -16.01 -31.26
C PRO A 558 -23.91 -16.65 -30.90
N VAL A 559 -23.14 -17.12 -31.88
CA VAL A 559 -21.83 -17.74 -31.64
C VAL A 559 -20.81 -16.75 -31.07
N ASN A 560 -20.69 -15.57 -31.66
CA ASN A 560 -19.75 -14.55 -31.20
C ASN A 560 -20.06 -14.11 -29.76
N ARG A 561 -21.34 -13.94 -29.43
CA ARG A 561 -21.71 -13.55 -28.06
C ARG A 561 -21.48 -14.68 -27.06
N LYS A 562 -21.79 -15.93 -27.43
CA LYS A 562 -21.56 -17.09 -26.56
C LYS A 562 -20.08 -17.25 -26.25
N THR A 563 -19.21 -17.20 -27.26
CA THR A 563 -17.75 -17.27 -27.10
C THR A 563 -17.20 -16.11 -26.26
N ALA A 564 -17.68 -14.87 -26.50
CA ALA A 564 -17.29 -13.73 -25.68
C ALA A 564 -17.66 -13.91 -24.19
N LEU A 565 -18.88 -14.38 -23.91
CA LEU A 565 -19.32 -14.64 -22.54
C LEU A 565 -18.52 -15.76 -21.86
N GLU A 566 -18.14 -16.80 -22.59
CA GLU A 566 -17.30 -17.90 -22.09
C GLU A 566 -15.87 -17.43 -21.78
N LEU A 567 -15.28 -16.59 -22.65
CA LEU A 567 -13.96 -15.99 -22.44
C LEU A 567 -13.96 -15.01 -21.25
N GLU A 568 -14.95 -14.12 -21.17
CA GLU A 568 -15.15 -13.24 -20.00
C GLU A 568 -15.23 -14.05 -18.70
N ASN A 569 -15.91 -15.20 -18.74
CA ASN A 569 -16.04 -16.08 -17.57
C ASN A 569 -14.75 -16.80 -17.19
N GLN A 570 -13.98 -17.23 -18.19
CA GLN A 570 -12.70 -17.89 -17.95
C GLN A 570 -11.71 -16.91 -17.29
N ASN A 571 -11.60 -15.68 -17.81
CA ASN A 571 -10.76 -14.64 -17.24
C ASN A 571 -11.14 -14.33 -15.78
N ASP A 572 -12.43 -14.15 -15.49
CA ASP A 572 -12.88 -13.88 -14.12
C ASP A 572 -12.63 -15.06 -13.18
N ARG A 573 -12.77 -16.31 -13.65
CA ARG A 573 -12.44 -17.51 -12.87
C ARG A 573 -10.94 -17.62 -12.59
N GLU A 574 -10.10 -17.29 -13.56
CA GLU A 574 -8.65 -17.25 -13.37
C GLU A 574 -8.25 -16.16 -12.36
N ILE A 575 -8.86 -14.97 -12.44
CA ILE A 575 -8.68 -13.92 -11.43
C ILE A 575 -9.11 -14.40 -10.04
N LEU A 576 -10.27 -15.06 -9.93
CA LEU A 576 -10.79 -15.61 -8.67
C LEU A 576 -9.88 -16.70 -8.10
N ALA A 577 -9.40 -17.60 -8.96
CA ALA A 577 -8.47 -18.68 -8.60
C ALA A 577 -7.12 -18.13 -8.15
N ASN A 578 -6.56 -17.13 -8.85
CA ASN A 578 -5.29 -16.49 -8.49
C ASN A 578 -5.41 -15.73 -7.16
N LYS A 579 -6.51 -15.01 -6.95
CA LYS A 579 -6.79 -14.33 -5.67
C LYS A 579 -6.91 -15.30 -4.50
N ILE A 580 -7.62 -16.42 -4.67
CA ILE A 580 -7.74 -17.45 -3.63
C ILE A 580 -6.41 -18.18 -3.39
N THR A 581 -5.67 -18.48 -4.45
CA THR A 581 -4.39 -19.22 -4.38
C THR A 581 -3.32 -18.37 -3.72
N GLY A 582 -3.19 -17.09 -4.08
CA GLY A 582 -2.26 -16.17 -3.42
C GLY A 582 -2.51 -16.00 -1.91
N LEU A 583 -3.78 -16.03 -1.48
CA LEU A 583 -4.11 -16.04 -0.04
C LEU A 583 -3.74 -17.36 0.65
N LYS A 584 -4.04 -18.50 0.01
CA LYS A 584 -3.68 -19.83 0.54
C LYS A 584 -2.18 -20.04 0.58
N GLU A 585 -1.43 -19.57 -0.41
CA GLU A 585 0.02 -19.65 -0.48
C GLU A 585 0.68 -18.75 0.57
N LYS A 586 0.21 -17.50 0.77
CA LYS A 586 0.68 -16.64 1.88
C LYS A 586 0.41 -17.26 3.26
N LEU A 587 -0.71 -17.96 3.43
CA LEU A 587 -1.02 -18.71 4.66
C LEU A 587 -0.16 -19.96 4.84
N LYS A 588 0.25 -20.61 3.74
CA LYS A 588 1.05 -21.86 3.75
C LYS A 588 2.55 -21.57 3.87
N GLN A 589 3.08 -20.56 3.18
CA GLN A 589 4.46 -20.07 3.30
C GLN A 589 4.79 -19.66 4.74
N ASN A 590 3.90 -18.92 5.41
CA ASN A 590 4.11 -18.53 6.81
C ASN A 590 4.13 -19.71 7.80
N LYS A 591 3.39 -20.80 7.52
CA LYS A 591 3.48 -22.04 8.30
C LYS A 591 4.79 -22.79 8.03
N SER A 592 5.26 -22.84 6.78
CA SER A 592 6.50 -23.52 6.42
C SER A 592 7.75 -22.74 6.84
N GLU A 593 7.73 -21.41 6.83
CA GLU A 593 8.86 -20.56 7.25
C GLU A 593 9.08 -20.64 8.76
N LYS A 594 8.01 -20.73 9.55
CA LYS A 594 8.13 -20.97 11.00
C LYS A 594 8.72 -22.36 11.30
N GLN A 595 8.29 -23.39 10.57
CA GLN A 595 8.88 -24.74 10.68
C GLN A 595 10.33 -24.78 10.20
N ALA A 596 10.68 -24.07 9.13
CA ALA A 596 12.05 -23.98 8.61
C ALA A 596 12.97 -23.19 9.55
N ALA A 597 12.48 -22.12 10.19
CA ALA A 597 13.25 -21.34 11.14
C ALA A 597 13.46 -22.08 12.48
N ASP A 598 12.46 -22.80 12.98
CA ASP A 598 12.63 -23.67 14.16
C ASP A 598 13.62 -24.81 13.84
N SER A 599 13.52 -25.42 12.65
CA SER A 599 14.48 -26.44 12.17
C SER A 599 15.91 -25.89 12.00
N PHE A 600 16.06 -24.63 11.54
CA PHE A 600 17.35 -23.96 11.47
C PHE A 600 17.98 -23.76 12.85
N LEU A 601 17.20 -23.33 13.86
CA LEU A 601 17.71 -23.15 15.23
C LEU A 601 18.07 -24.49 15.88
N ASP A 602 17.27 -25.52 15.66
CA ASP A 602 17.57 -26.89 16.11
C ASP A 602 18.89 -27.39 15.50
N LYS A 603 19.11 -27.11 14.22
CA LYS A 603 20.37 -27.41 13.55
C LYS A 603 21.55 -26.65 14.15
N GLN A 604 21.40 -25.36 14.49
CA GLN A 604 22.48 -24.60 15.14
C GLN A 604 22.85 -25.16 16.51
N ILE A 605 21.87 -25.63 17.30
CA ILE A 605 22.13 -26.31 18.59
C ILE A 605 22.86 -27.63 18.34
N SER A 606 22.36 -28.44 17.42
CA SER A 606 22.95 -29.75 17.08
C SER A 606 24.38 -29.61 16.57
N ASP A 607 24.65 -28.69 15.64
CA ASP A 607 25.99 -28.46 15.08
C ASP A 607 26.96 -27.98 16.17
N ALA A 608 26.51 -27.09 17.07
CA ALA A 608 27.32 -26.63 18.19
C ALA A 608 27.62 -27.75 19.21
N GLN A 609 26.64 -28.61 19.51
CA GLN A 609 26.83 -29.77 20.40
C GLN A 609 27.75 -30.84 19.78
N ALA A 610 27.64 -31.08 18.47
CA ALA A 610 28.53 -31.99 17.75
C ALA A 610 29.97 -31.48 17.77
N GLU A 611 30.18 -30.17 17.57
CA GLU A 611 31.51 -29.57 17.64
C GLU A 611 32.08 -29.62 19.06
N LEU A 612 31.27 -29.37 20.09
CA LEU A 612 31.67 -29.59 21.49
C LEU A 612 32.10 -31.05 21.74
N GLY A 613 31.39 -32.02 21.15
CA GLY A 613 31.75 -33.44 21.20
C GLY A 613 33.14 -33.70 20.62
N LYS A 614 33.45 -33.15 19.44
CA LYS A 614 34.79 -33.27 18.83
C LYS A 614 35.88 -32.63 19.68
N ILE A 615 35.62 -31.45 20.26
CA ILE A 615 36.59 -30.77 21.13
C ILE A 615 36.81 -31.59 22.42
N LYS A 616 35.77 -32.25 22.96
CA LYS A 616 35.89 -33.17 24.10
C LYS A 616 36.70 -34.41 23.76
N GLU A 617 36.55 -34.97 22.56
CA GLU A 617 37.36 -36.09 22.07
C GLU A 617 38.84 -35.70 21.96
N GLN A 618 39.12 -34.50 21.44
CA GLN A 618 40.48 -33.95 21.35
C GLN A 618 41.13 -33.67 22.71
N ALA A 619 40.34 -33.31 23.73
CA ALA A 619 40.82 -33.10 25.10
C ALA A 619 41.21 -34.42 25.81
N GLY A 620 40.69 -35.56 25.34
CA GLY A 620 40.92 -36.88 25.94
C GLY A 620 39.83 -37.30 26.93
N GLN A 621 39.85 -38.60 27.30
CA GLN A 621 38.74 -39.27 27.99
C GLN A 621 38.42 -38.63 29.36
N ASP A 622 39.45 -38.25 30.13
CA ASP A 622 39.32 -37.72 31.49
C ASP A 622 39.36 -36.17 31.60
N ASN A 623 39.54 -35.45 30.49
CA ASN A 623 39.63 -33.98 30.51
C ASN A 623 38.41 -33.33 29.85
N TYR A 624 37.90 -32.24 30.42
CA TYR A 624 36.86 -31.44 29.79
C TYR A 624 37.46 -30.32 28.93
N PRO A 625 36.82 -29.98 27.79
CA PRO A 625 37.36 -28.98 26.89
C PRO A 625 37.37 -27.61 27.57
N ASP A 626 38.41 -26.83 27.28
CA ASP A 626 38.56 -25.50 27.85
C ASP A 626 37.35 -24.63 27.51
N LYS A 627 36.80 -23.96 28.53
CA LYS A 627 35.56 -23.19 28.41
C LYS A 627 35.71 -21.92 27.57
N GLU A 628 36.91 -21.36 27.46
CA GLU A 628 37.21 -20.24 26.57
C GLU A 628 37.37 -20.73 25.12
N ALA A 629 37.99 -21.89 24.90
CA ALA A 629 38.06 -22.51 23.57
C ALA A 629 36.67 -22.86 23.01
N CYS A 630 35.70 -23.15 23.89
CA CYS A 630 34.34 -23.53 23.52
C CYS A 630 33.32 -22.38 23.54
N LYS A 631 33.74 -21.13 23.85
CA LYS A 631 32.83 -20.01 24.11
C LYS A 631 31.83 -19.71 22.98
N VAL A 632 32.26 -19.86 21.73
CA VAL A 632 31.42 -19.62 20.55
C VAL A 632 30.27 -20.64 20.49
N GLN A 633 30.55 -21.89 20.85
CA GLN A 633 29.59 -22.99 20.74
C GLN A 633 28.54 -22.87 21.85
N TYR A 634 28.98 -22.52 23.07
CA TYR A 634 28.10 -22.18 24.17
C TYR A 634 27.22 -20.94 23.85
N ALA A 635 27.77 -19.91 23.21
CA ALA A 635 27.01 -18.72 22.82
C ALA A 635 25.95 -19.02 21.74
N LYS A 636 26.28 -19.89 20.78
CA LYS A 636 25.32 -20.38 19.77
C LYS A 636 24.14 -21.11 20.39
N ILE A 637 24.39 -21.99 21.34
CA ILE A 637 23.35 -22.76 22.06
C ILE A 637 22.45 -21.82 22.86
N VAL A 638 23.03 -20.91 23.66
CA VAL A 638 22.26 -19.91 24.42
C VAL A 638 21.41 -19.02 23.50
N THR A 639 21.98 -18.56 22.39
CA THR A 639 21.30 -17.70 21.42
C THR A 639 20.15 -18.43 20.71
N ALA A 640 20.38 -19.66 20.25
CA ALA A 640 19.35 -20.47 19.60
C ALA A 640 18.19 -20.76 20.55
N THR A 641 18.48 -21.16 21.79
CA THR A 641 17.47 -21.43 22.81
C THR A 641 16.70 -20.17 23.21
N MET A 642 17.37 -19.02 23.33
CA MET A 642 16.73 -17.72 23.55
C MET A 642 15.76 -17.37 22.43
N LEU A 643 16.15 -17.57 21.17
CA LEU A 643 15.31 -17.29 20.00
C LEU A 643 14.15 -18.29 19.86
N LYS A 644 14.32 -19.56 20.21
CA LYS A 644 13.23 -20.56 20.31
C LYS A 644 12.22 -20.18 21.39
N VAL A 645 12.68 -19.71 22.55
CA VAL A 645 11.77 -19.23 23.62
C VAL A 645 11.04 -17.96 23.17
N ALA A 646 11.73 -17.07 22.46
CA ALA A 646 11.13 -15.86 21.89
C ALA A 646 10.11 -16.18 20.78
N SER A 647 10.37 -17.15 19.90
CA SER A 647 9.45 -17.59 18.82
C SER A 647 8.20 -18.32 19.34
N LYS A 648 8.29 -18.89 20.55
CA LYS A 648 7.12 -19.44 21.29
C LYS A 648 6.28 -18.36 21.95
N ARG A 649 6.88 -17.26 22.41
CA ARG A 649 6.20 -16.16 23.14
C ARG A 649 5.74 -15.01 22.25
N SER A 650 6.36 -14.85 21.09
CA SER A 650 6.06 -13.85 20.06
C SER A 650 6.04 -14.55 18.71
N LYS A 651 5.20 -14.13 17.74
CA LYS A 651 5.18 -14.70 16.38
C LYS A 651 6.42 -14.32 15.54
N TYR A 652 7.58 -14.25 16.18
CA TYR A 652 8.87 -13.94 15.57
C TYR A 652 9.38 -15.16 14.79
N VAL A 653 9.72 -14.96 13.52
CA VAL A 653 10.43 -15.95 12.68
C VAL A 653 11.93 -15.63 12.73
N PRO A 654 12.76 -16.52 13.33
CA PRO A 654 14.20 -16.33 13.39
C PRO A 654 14.86 -16.24 11.99
N GLN A 655 15.56 -15.15 11.72
CA GLN A 655 16.37 -14.97 10.51
C GLN A 655 17.86 -15.21 10.82
N LYS A 656 18.60 -15.81 9.87
CA LYS A 656 20.02 -16.17 10.02
C LYS A 656 20.91 -14.97 10.41
N GLU A 657 20.73 -13.83 9.75
CA GLU A 657 21.51 -12.61 10.02
C GLU A 657 21.32 -12.10 11.45
N LYS A 658 20.09 -12.20 11.98
CA LYS A 658 19.80 -11.84 13.37
C LYS A 658 20.39 -12.85 14.35
N PHE A 659 20.40 -14.13 14.00
CA PHE A 659 21.06 -15.16 14.80
C PHE A 659 22.56 -14.89 14.92
N ASP A 660 23.25 -14.61 13.82
CA ASP A 660 24.70 -14.36 13.83
C ASP A 660 25.06 -13.09 14.63
N ALA A 661 24.27 -12.02 14.47
CA ALA A 661 24.46 -10.79 15.23
C ALA A 661 24.22 -10.99 16.75
N LEU A 662 23.13 -11.66 17.13
CA LEU A 662 22.83 -11.96 18.53
C LEU A 662 23.82 -12.94 19.15
N CYS A 663 24.34 -13.88 18.36
CA CYS A 663 25.36 -14.82 18.80
C CYS A 663 26.64 -14.08 19.16
N ARG A 664 27.11 -13.16 18.31
CA ARG A 664 28.28 -12.30 18.60
C ARG A 664 28.06 -11.42 19.82
N GLN A 665 26.86 -10.85 19.96
CA GLN A 665 26.51 -10.05 21.15
C GLN A 665 26.50 -10.90 22.43
N THR A 666 25.97 -12.11 22.35
CA THR A 666 25.93 -13.04 23.49
C THR A 666 27.35 -13.45 23.88
N GLU A 667 28.17 -13.86 22.91
CA GLU A 667 29.58 -14.25 23.11
C GLU A 667 30.40 -13.15 23.77
N THR A 668 30.22 -11.89 23.36
CA THR A 668 30.98 -10.73 23.87
C THR A 668 30.36 -10.08 25.10
N SER A 669 29.20 -10.57 25.57
CA SER A 669 28.51 -9.96 26.71
C SER A 669 29.20 -10.27 28.04
N GLU A 670 29.21 -9.29 28.94
CA GLU A 670 29.74 -9.46 30.30
C GLU A 670 28.94 -10.50 31.11
N THR A 671 27.64 -10.62 30.82
CA THR A 671 26.77 -11.67 31.37
C THR A 671 27.26 -13.07 30.98
N PHE A 672 27.64 -13.27 29.72
CA PHE A 672 28.13 -14.56 29.23
C PHE A 672 29.54 -14.86 29.77
N ARG A 673 30.41 -13.85 29.82
CA ARG A 673 31.72 -13.97 30.48
C ARG A 673 31.57 -14.36 31.95
N SER A 674 30.59 -13.79 32.65
CA SER A 674 30.28 -14.13 34.05
C SER A 674 29.79 -15.56 34.19
N LEU A 675 28.94 -16.04 33.27
CA LEU A 675 28.49 -17.44 33.21
C LEU A 675 29.66 -18.42 33.03
N CYS A 676 30.55 -18.13 32.08
CA CYS A 676 31.75 -18.94 31.86
C CYS A 676 32.66 -18.90 33.08
N SER A 677 32.78 -17.77 33.78
CA SER A 677 33.61 -17.63 34.97
C SER A 677 33.04 -18.37 36.19
N SER A 678 31.71 -18.39 36.35
CA SER A 678 31.04 -18.99 37.51
C SER A 678 30.95 -20.53 37.47
N LYS A 679 31.29 -21.16 36.35
CA LYS A 679 31.19 -22.61 36.15
C LYS A 679 32.55 -23.24 35.84
N THR A 680 32.73 -24.50 36.25
CA THR A 680 33.86 -25.31 35.80
C THR A 680 33.66 -25.72 34.33
N SER A 681 34.75 -26.06 33.64
CA SER A 681 34.68 -26.56 32.25
C SER A 681 33.78 -27.80 32.11
N GLU A 682 33.74 -28.65 33.13
CA GLU A 682 32.85 -29.81 33.20
C GLU A 682 31.37 -29.43 33.30
N GLN A 683 31.03 -28.50 34.20
CA GLN A 683 29.65 -28.08 34.43
C GLN A 683 29.05 -27.41 33.20
N ILE A 684 29.76 -26.45 32.61
CA ILE A 684 29.28 -25.73 31.43
C ILE A 684 29.13 -26.65 30.22
N TYR A 685 30.04 -27.61 30.04
CA TYR A 685 29.98 -28.61 28.98
C TYR A 685 28.76 -29.53 29.13
N LYS A 686 28.53 -30.08 30.33
CA LYS A 686 27.39 -30.97 30.61
C LYS A 686 26.05 -30.23 30.43
N GLU A 687 25.97 -28.98 30.85
CA GLU A 687 24.76 -28.17 30.70
C GLU A 687 24.50 -27.74 29.25
N ALA A 688 25.55 -27.50 28.46
CA ALA A 688 25.42 -27.20 27.03
C ALA A 688 24.96 -28.41 26.20
N THR A 689 25.42 -29.60 26.57
CA THR A 689 25.17 -30.85 25.81
C THR A 689 23.90 -31.58 26.26
N ALA A 690 23.44 -31.37 27.50
CA ALA A 690 22.18 -31.93 27.98
C ALA A 690 20.96 -31.09 27.56
N LYS A 691 19.85 -31.77 27.22
CA LYS A 691 18.52 -31.16 27.00
C LYS A 691 18.54 -29.87 26.17
N GLU A 692 19.25 -29.87 25.03
CA GLU A 692 19.37 -28.72 24.11
C GLU A 692 19.92 -27.42 24.78
N GLY A 693 20.71 -27.53 25.86
CA GLY A 693 21.30 -26.38 26.51
C GLY A 693 20.32 -25.53 27.35
N GLN A 694 19.15 -26.08 27.71
CA GLN A 694 18.14 -25.34 28.48
C GLN A 694 18.65 -24.83 29.83
N GLN A 695 19.46 -25.63 30.54
CA GLN A 695 20.01 -25.24 31.83
C GLN A 695 21.05 -24.12 31.67
N LEU A 696 21.92 -24.22 30.65
CA LEU A 696 22.89 -23.19 30.31
C LEU A 696 22.20 -21.85 30.00
N PHE A 697 21.10 -21.89 29.23
CA PHE A 697 20.27 -20.71 28.97
C PHE A 697 19.61 -20.15 30.25
N HIS A 698 19.10 -21.01 31.13
CA HIS A 698 18.48 -20.57 32.37
C HIS A 698 19.49 -19.85 33.27
N ASP A 699 20.70 -20.37 33.39
CA ASP A 699 21.76 -19.77 34.21
C ASP A 699 22.28 -18.46 33.59
N PHE A 700 22.37 -18.40 32.26
CA PHE A 700 22.62 -17.13 31.56
C PHE A 700 21.57 -16.06 31.90
N MET A 701 20.28 -16.43 31.91
CA MET A 701 19.19 -15.49 32.22
C MET A 701 19.17 -15.08 33.69
N ASN A 702 19.52 -15.98 34.61
CA ASN A 702 19.66 -15.67 36.04
C ASN A 702 20.77 -14.63 36.26
N ILE A 703 21.97 -14.87 35.72
CA ILE A 703 23.10 -13.92 35.82
C ILE A 703 22.74 -12.58 35.18
N ARG A 704 21.99 -12.58 34.07
CA ARG A 704 21.50 -11.34 33.44
C ARG A 704 20.54 -10.57 34.34
N SER A 705 19.69 -11.28 35.08
CA SER A 705 18.78 -10.69 36.06
C SER A 705 19.54 -10.10 37.25
N ASP A 706 20.48 -10.88 37.80
CA ASP A 706 21.28 -10.50 38.95
C ASP A 706 22.21 -9.32 38.64
N SER A 707 22.81 -9.28 37.45
CA SER A 707 23.60 -8.13 36.97
C SER A 707 22.75 -6.86 36.84
N LYS A 708 21.52 -6.95 36.32
CA LYS A 708 20.60 -5.80 36.26
C LYS A 708 20.18 -5.32 37.65
N GLN A 709 20.01 -6.24 38.59
CA GLN A 709 19.65 -5.93 39.97
C GLN A 709 20.84 -5.35 40.75
N ALA A 710 22.05 -5.86 40.52
CA ALA A 710 23.30 -5.33 41.06
C ALA A 710 23.63 -3.95 40.49
N ASP A 711 23.40 -3.69 39.20
CA ASP A 711 23.56 -2.37 38.58
C ASP A 711 22.56 -1.35 39.14
N ALA A 712 21.33 -1.78 39.44
CA ALA A 712 20.34 -0.97 40.13
C ALA A 712 20.82 -0.63 41.56
N ASN A 713 21.27 -1.64 42.33
CA ASN A 713 21.74 -1.46 43.70
C ASN A 713 23.07 -0.68 43.79
N ALA A 714 23.97 -0.81 42.80
CA ALA A 714 25.24 -0.10 42.75
C ALA A 714 25.05 1.38 42.39
N LYS A 715 24.03 1.71 41.59
CA LYS A 715 23.59 3.09 41.40
C LYS A 715 23.06 3.67 42.71
N ASP A 716 22.23 2.91 43.44
CA ASP A 716 21.69 3.33 44.74
C ASP A 716 22.78 3.51 45.83
N ASN A 717 23.80 2.65 45.85
CA ASN A 717 24.94 2.75 46.77
C ASN A 717 25.94 3.86 46.40
N LYS A 718 26.15 4.15 45.11
CA LYS A 718 26.98 5.30 44.70
C LYS A 718 26.34 6.62 45.11
N SER A 719 25.01 6.73 45.05
CA SER A 719 24.29 7.88 45.63
C SER A 719 24.46 7.98 47.14
N ALA A 720 24.38 6.87 47.89
CA ALA A 720 24.55 6.89 49.35
C ALA A 720 25.98 7.21 49.82
N LYS A 721 27.01 6.78 49.06
CA LYS A 721 28.41 7.04 49.39
C LYS A 721 28.82 8.48 49.07
N ALA A 722 28.30 9.06 47.98
CA ALA A 722 28.48 10.48 47.66
C ALA A 722 27.89 11.40 48.75
N VAL A 723 26.75 11.02 49.35
CA VAL A 723 26.13 11.73 50.47
C VAL A 723 26.98 11.64 51.75
N LYS A 724 27.57 10.49 52.05
CA LYS A 724 28.45 10.32 53.23
C LYS A 724 29.81 11.02 53.08
N GLU A 725 30.41 11.01 51.89
CA GLU A 725 31.67 11.73 51.63
C GLU A 725 31.49 13.24 51.56
N GLY A 726 30.29 13.71 51.14
CA GLY A 726 29.88 15.11 51.30
C GLY A 726 29.75 15.53 52.76
N ALA A 727 29.10 14.70 53.59
CA ALA A 727 28.96 14.96 55.03
C ALA A 727 30.30 14.95 55.80
N ALA A 728 31.23 14.06 55.46
CA ALA A 728 32.55 13.99 56.10
C ALA A 728 33.49 15.15 55.69
N LYS A 729 33.31 15.74 54.50
CA LYS A 729 34.03 16.96 54.10
C LYS A 729 33.47 18.22 54.77
N ALA A 730 32.17 18.26 55.06
CA ALA A 730 31.56 19.33 55.84
C ALA A 730 32.07 19.33 57.30
N ASP A 731 32.15 18.17 57.96
CA ASP A 731 32.61 18.06 59.36
C ASP A 731 34.08 18.49 59.56
N ASN A 732 34.98 18.18 58.62
CA ASN A 732 36.40 18.59 58.70
C ASN A 732 36.64 20.08 58.40
N SER A 733 35.65 20.78 57.83
CA SER A 733 35.71 22.23 57.62
C SER A 733 35.21 23.05 58.81
N ILE A 734 34.62 22.38 59.82
CA ILE A 734 34.11 23.01 61.05
C ILE A 734 35.16 22.96 62.19
N GLN A 735 36.26 22.21 62.04
CA GLN A 735 37.33 22.06 63.04
C GLN A 735 38.66 22.79 62.73
N LYS A 736 38.71 23.74 61.80
CA LYS A 736 39.92 24.56 61.52
C LYS A 736 39.70 26.04 61.75
#